data_AF-A0A8S3UXV5-F1
#
_entry.id   AF-A0A8S3UXV5-F1
#
_cell.length_a   1.000
_cell.length_b   1.000
_cell.length_c   1.000
_cell.angle_alpha   90.00
_cell.angle_beta   90.00
_cell.angle_gamma   90.00
#
_symmetry.space_group_name_H-M   'P 1'
#
loop_
_entity.id
_entity.type
_entity.pdbx_description
1 polymer ?
#
loop_
_entity_poly.entity_id
_entity_poly.type
_entity_poly.pdbx_seq_one_letter_code
_entity_poly.pdbx_strand_id
1 'polypeptide(L)'
;MNQASETNKIDNLIQKVDQMFQKMSVLDSLSDKMSKFHSTLNTLVSNVDNVTKRVVEIEQSLEFLNTKYETSKQEHDTVKKDIKEIKQCYTDVSSNITHFCTDLEDLKERHIDLQTRSMRENLVFSGIPQTNPEEESEETEQILINFMKTSLKIESPVEFQRAHRFGKSDKNMRPIVCRFKTFKDREIVRKSAKELKGTKYGISEQYPKEINDRRKVLWPYFKEAKHQRKKAYLKRDKLFIDGTEFIIPDDENEQPTNRKQTKLDDLDEIQCNDFIFHHKNRKKFINKSGGIALGYKSYLESFIKPITTDCQFVLWFSIDKKVFDSPENVIFGIVYVPPENSSYSSVEAFNDIEREFHKFNENTNLICLVGDFNARTGNLRDYIEDNDTEDYFVNNVIDITELTDTKILDELCIPKHRNSPDLVVNNFGRKLVDFCKNNNVFIYNGRIGNDKAGKSTSKNLSVVDYALSTAHLLKFVKHFEVLEFSKLYSDIHSPLSLVLGEIRPECIHQNECDRNIPVRIKPWKFEKSLDFKNNIDLSRVEAVLENLDILNTNTTDIQKDSVNQVVQEISNILLESAKNSLGLTCGKQNSENSKKQPNKLWFNSDCYKARKELRRAKRLYKHYGSNVFKHRVKISEMYYKNIMDENIIKFNRDMRKKMKYMRMTPFY
;
A
#
# COMPACT_ATOMS: atom_id res chain seq x y z
N MET A 1 -125.37 47.28 -2.69
CA MET A 1 -124.62 46.42 -3.65
C MET A 1 -123.32 47.06 -4.17
N ASN A 2 -123.01 48.35 -3.94
CA ASN A 2 -121.82 48.99 -4.53
C ASN A 2 -120.51 48.92 -3.70
N GLN A 3 -120.55 48.78 -2.37
CA GLN A 3 -119.32 48.77 -1.55
C GLN A 3 -118.46 47.50 -1.66
N ALA A 4 -119.06 46.33 -1.93
CA ALA A 4 -118.32 45.06 -2.05
C ALA A 4 -117.60 44.87 -3.41
N SER A 5 -117.95 45.69 -4.42
CA SER A 5 -117.33 45.69 -5.75
C SER A 5 -116.06 46.55 -5.78
N GLU A 6 -116.03 47.63 -5.00
CA GLU A 6 -114.87 48.52 -4.87
C GLU A 6 -113.74 47.89 -4.03
N THR A 7 -114.07 47.20 -2.94
CA THR A 7 -113.08 46.48 -2.11
C THR A 7 -112.36 45.39 -2.90
N ASN A 8 -113.08 44.60 -3.71
CA ASN A 8 -112.50 43.54 -4.55
C ASN A 8 -111.55 44.08 -5.66
N LYS A 9 -111.76 45.31 -6.13
CA LYS A 9 -110.85 45.98 -7.07
C LYS A 9 -109.59 46.48 -6.37
N ILE A 10 -109.71 46.98 -5.14
CA ILE A 10 -108.58 47.44 -4.32
C ILE A 10 -107.68 46.26 -3.93
N ASP A 11 -108.26 45.13 -3.51
CA ASP A 11 -107.48 43.93 -3.16
C ASP A 11 -106.71 43.35 -4.37
N ASN A 12 -107.33 43.36 -5.56
CA ASN A 12 -106.65 42.98 -6.81
C ASN A 12 -105.49 43.93 -7.18
N LEU A 13 -105.63 45.22 -6.87
CA LEU A 13 -104.58 46.22 -7.09
C LEU A 13 -103.43 46.02 -6.11
N ILE A 14 -103.71 45.75 -4.83
CA ILE A 14 -102.71 45.44 -3.81
C ILE A 14 -101.93 44.18 -4.21
N GLN A 15 -102.62 43.12 -4.65
CA GLN A 15 -101.97 41.88 -5.08
C GLN A 15 -101.04 42.08 -6.29
N LYS A 16 -101.41 42.96 -7.24
CA LYS A 16 -100.55 43.32 -8.38
C LYS A 16 -99.34 44.14 -7.95
N VAL A 17 -99.51 45.05 -6.98
CA VAL A 17 -98.43 45.84 -6.41
C VAL A 17 -97.46 44.94 -5.64
N ASP A 18 -97.94 43.97 -4.88
CA ASP A 18 -97.09 42.96 -4.21
C ASP A 18 -96.31 42.10 -5.21
N GLN A 19 -96.95 41.68 -6.31
CA GLN A 19 -96.25 40.98 -7.40
C GLN A 19 -95.18 41.87 -8.07
N MET A 20 -95.43 43.18 -8.18
CA MET A 20 -94.44 44.13 -8.68
C MET A 20 -93.26 44.26 -7.71
N PHE A 21 -93.50 44.36 -6.40
CA PHE A 21 -92.44 44.40 -5.40
C PHE A 21 -91.60 43.12 -5.37
N GLN A 22 -92.22 41.95 -5.52
CA GLN A 22 -91.49 40.68 -5.66
C GLN A 22 -90.62 40.65 -6.92
N LYS A 23 -91.12 41.13 -8.07
CA LYS A 23 -90.31 41.22 -9.30
C LYS A 23 -89.18 42.24 -9.17
N MET A 24 -89.40 43.35 -8.48
CA MET A 24 -88.36 44.34 -8.19
C MET A 24 -87.23 43.74 -7.35
N SER A 25 -87.57 42.96 -6.32
CA SER A 25 -86.58 42.26 -5.50
C SER A 25 -85.72 41.25 -6.30
N VAL A 26 -86.31 40.55 -7.28
CA VAL A 26 -85.55 39.67 -8.18
C VAL A 26 -84.62 40.45 -9.10
N LEU A 27 -85.05 41.61 -9.60
CA LEU A 27 -84.23 42.51 -10.41
C LEU A 27 -83.05 43.05 -9.62
N ASP A 28 -83.25 43.44 -8.36
CA ASP A 28 -82.17 43.89 -7.47
C ASP A 28 -81.16 42.77 -7.23
N SER A 29 -81.62 41.54 -6.97
CA SER A 29 -80.74 40.38 -6.82
C SER A 29 -79.95 40.05 -8.10
N LEU A 30 -80.57 40.24 -9.27
CA LEU A 30 -79.90 40.03 -10.56
C LEU A 30 -78.83 41.10 -10.80
N SER A 31 -79.12 42.36 -10.46
CA SER A 31 -78.19 43.48 -10.52
C SER A 31 -76.96 43.22 -9.65
N ASP A 32 -77.15 42.78 -8.40
CA ASP A 32 -76.05 42.42 -7.50
C ASP A 32 -75.18 41.29 -8.04
N LYS A 33 -75.79 40.26 -8.63
CA LYS A 33 -75.04 39.16 -9.28
C LYS A 33 -74.26 39.65 -10.49
N MET A 34 -74.84 40.55 -11.28
CA MET A 34 -74.19 41.14 -12.46
C MET A 34 -72.98 41.99 -12.06
N SER A 35 -73.08 42.77 -10.97
CA SER A 35 -71.96 43.53 -10.42
C SER A 35 -70.84 42.61 -9.93
N LYS A 36 -71.16 41.52 -9.22
CA LYS A 36 -70.18 40.50 -8.79
C LYS A 36 -69.53 39.78 -9.97
N PHE A 37 -70.29 39.50 -11.03
CA PHE A 37 -69.76 38.91 -12.24
C PHE A 37 -68.77 39.86 -12.93
N HIS A 38 -69.13 41.14 -13.05
CA HIS A 38 -68.27 42.16 -13.64
C HIS A 38 -66.97 42.34 -12.86
N SER A 39 -67.00 42.35 -11.53
CA SER A 39 -65.78 42.42 -10.72
C SER A 39 -64.87 41.22 -10.94
N THR A 40 -65.44 40.02 -11.03
CA THR A 40 -64.68 38.78 -11.28
C THR A 40 -64.05 38.78 -12.68
N LEU A 41 -64.77 39.27 -13.68
CA LEU A 41 -64.27 39.43 -15.05
C LEU A 41 -63.06 40.36 -15.11
N ASN A 42 -63.12 41.50 -14.41
CA ASN A 42 -61.99 42.44 -14.37
C ASN A 42 -60.76 41.83 -13.70
N THR A 43 -60.94 41.01 -12.65
CA THR A 43 -59.83 40.27 -12.03
C THR A 43 -59.22 39.25 -13.00
N LEU A 44 -60.06 38.51 -13.75
CA LEU A 44 -59.57 37.54 -14.73
C LEU A 44 -58.78 38.21 -15.86
N VAL A 45 -59.26 39.34 -16.39
CA VAL A 45 -58.54 40.11 -17.43
C VAL A 45 -57.17 40.55 -16.92
N SER A 46 -57.09 41.08 -15.70
CA SER A 46 -55.81 41.47 -15.10
C SER A 46 -54.84 40.29 -14.93
N ASN A 47 -55.34 39.12 -14.56
CA ASN A 47 -54.52 37.91 -14.46
C ASN A 47 -54.01 37.44 -15.83
N VAL A 48 -54.85 37.51 -16.88
CA VAL A 48 -54.46 37.16 -18.25
C VAL A 48 -53.38 38.10 -18.77
N ASP A 49 -53.49 39.40 -18.52
CA ASP A 49 -52.45 40.37 -18.88
C ASP A 49 -51.11 40.05 -18.18
N ASN A 50 -51.15 39.66 -16.91
CA ASN A 50 -49.96 39.29 -16.16
C ASN A 50 -49.31 38.01 -16.73
N VAL A 51 -50.11 36.98 -17.00
CA VAL A 51 -49.64 35.74 -17.65
C VAL A 51 -49.00 36.06 -19.01
N THR A 52 -49.62 36.93 -19.80
CA THR A 52 -49.10 37.31 -21.13
C THR A 52 -47.73 37.97 -21.03
N LYS A 53 -47.51 38.86 -20.05
CA LYS A 53 -46.19 39.47 -19.80
C LYS A 53 -45.13 38.43 -19.44
N ARG A 54 -45.47 37.48 -18.56
CA ARG A 54 -44.56 36.39 -18.17
C ARG A 54 -44.18 35.48 -19.34
N VAL A 55 -45.11 35.24 -20.27
CA VAL A 55 -44.83 34.43 -21.48
C VAL A 55 -43.79 35.14 -22.35
N VAL A 56 -43.91 36.45 -22.57
CA VAL A 56 -42.95 37.23 -23.35
C VAL A 56 -41.55 37.23 -22.69
N GLU A 57 -41.48 37.35 -21.37
CA GLU A 57 -40.21 37.28 -20.63
C GLU A 57 -39.54 35.90 -20.78
N ILE A 58 -40.33 34.82 -20.76
CA ILE A 58 -39.84 33.45 -20.96
C ILE A 58 -39.29 33.27 -22.39
N GLU A 59 -39.98 33.78 -23.41
CA GLU A 59 -39.54 33.71 -24.81
C GLU A 59 -38.17 34.39 -25.00
N GLN A 60 -37.98 35.57 -24.41
CA GLN A 60 -36.69 36.28 -24.44
C GLN A 60 -35.58 35.51 -23.72
N SER A 61 -35.88 34.89 -22.58
CA SER A 61 -34.92 34.05 -21.85
C SER A 61 -34.51 32.80 -22.65
N LEU A 62 -35.46 32.19 -23.37
CA LEU A 62 -35.23 31.05 -24.24
C LEU A 62 -34.30 31.40 -25.41
N GLU A 63 -34.49 32.55 -26.04
CA GLU A 63 -33.64 33.01 -27.14
C GLU A 63 -32.19 33.26 -26.69
N PHE A 64 -32.03 33.86 -25.51
CA PHE A 64 -30.72 34.05 -24.88
C PHE A 64 -30.03 32.70 -24.57
N LEU A 65 -30.77 31.76 -23.98
CA LEU A 65 -30.28 30.40 -23.68
C LEU A 65 -29.85 29.67 -24.95
N ASN A 66 -30.64 29.76 -26.03
CA ASN A 66 -30.31 29.11 -27.30
C ASN A 66 -29.02 29.67 -27.91
N THR A 67 -28.84 30.98 -27.83
CA THR A 67 -27.60 31.64 -28.29
C THR A 67 -26.38 31.13 -27.51
N LYS A 68 -26.48 31.07 -26.18
CA LYS A 68 -25.40 30.52 -25.35
C LYS A 68 -25.11 29.05 -25.63
N TYR A 69 -26.15 28.26 -25.85
CA TYR A 69 -26.01 26.84 -26.18
C TYR A 69 -25.23 26.64 -27.48
N GLU A 70 -25.53 27.40 -28.53
CA GLU A 70 -24.80 27.31 -29.80
C GLU A 70 -23.33 27.73 -29.66
N THR A 71 -23.02 28.78 -28.88
CA THR A 71 -21.63 29.17 -28.60
C THR A 71 -20.89 28.05 -27.86
N SER A 72 -21.48 27.49 -26.81
CA SER A 72 -20.87 26.41 -26.03
C SER A 72 -20.66 25.14 -26.86
N LYS A 73 -21.56 24.85 -27.79
CA LYS A 73 -21.43 23.73 -28.74
C LYS A 73 -20.25 23.91 -29.70
N GLN A 74 -20.05 25.12 -30.22
CA GLN A 74 -18.89 25.43 -31.07
C GLN A 74 -17.55 25.28 -30.31
N GLU A 75 -17.50 25.75 -29.06
CA GLU A 75 -16.33 25.55 -28.19
C GLU A 75 -16.07 24.06 -27.94
N HIS A 76 -17.13 23.29 -27.65
CA HIS A 76 -17.03 21.85 -27.43
C HIS A 76 -16.48 21.10 -28.65
N ASP A 77 -16.94 21.45 -29.85
CA ASP A 77 -16.44 20.86 -31.10
C ASP A 77 -14.96 21.18 -31.35
N THR A 78 -14.53 22.39 -30.96
CA THR A 78 -13.13 22.82 -31.05
C THR A 78 -12.25 22.02 -30.08
N VAL A 79 -12.65 21.93 -28.80
CA VAL A 79 -11.94 21.13 -27.78
C VAL A 79 -11.85 19.65 -28.19
N LYS A 80 -12.91 19.10 -28.79
CA LYS A 80 -12.93 17.71 -29.26
C LYS A 80 -11.91 17.48 -30.38
N LYS A 81 -11.70 18.46 -31.26
CA LYS A 81 -10.67 18.41 -32.29
C LYS A 81 -9.27 18.42 -31.67
N ASP A 82 -9.01 19.33 -30.73
CA ASP A 82 -7.70 19.44 -30.07
C ASP A 82 -7.35 18.16 -29.29
N ILE A 83 -8.32 17.55 -28.60
CA ILE A 83 -8.13 16.26 -27.92
C ILE A 83 -7.71 15.16 -28.90
N LYS A 84 -8.28 15.16 -30.12
CA LYS A 84 -7.92 14.17 -31.15
C LYS A 84 -6.48 14.37 -31.63
N GLU A 85 -6.06 15.62 -31.83
CA GLU A 85 -4.69 15.96 -32.25
C GLU A 85 -3.67 15.61 -31.15
N ILE A 86 -3.98 15.91 -29.89
CA ILE A 86 -3.14 15.54 -28.74
C ILE A 86 -2.98 14.03 -28.63
N LYS A 87 -4.05 13.25 -28.80
CA LYS A 87 -3.99 11.79 -28.76
C LYS A 87 -3.08 11.22 -29.85
N GLN A 88 -3.12 11.78 -31.05
CA GLN A 88 -2.25 11.36 -32.14
C GLN A 88 -0.78 11.69 -31.84
N CYS A 89 -0.51 12.90 -31.34
CA CYS A 89 0.84 13.29 -30.93
C CYS A 89 1.39 12.36 -29.82
N TYR A 90 0.54 11.98 -28.86
CA TYR A 90 0.91 11.06 -27.79
C TYR A 90 1.31 9.67 -28.33
N THR A 91 0.56 9.12 -29.29
CA THR A 91 0.91 7.82 -29.89
C THR A 91 2.24 7.86 -30.63
N ASP A 92 2.52 8.97 -31.32
CA ASP A 92 3.76 9.14 -32.08
C ASP A 92 4.97 9.26 -31.14
N VAL A 93 4.84 10.06 -30.07
CA VAL A 93 5.87 10.19 -29.03
C VAL A 93 6.12 8.87 -28.32
N SER A 94 5.07 8.12 -27.98
CA SER A 94 5.21 6.81 -27.33
C SER A 94 5.96 5.82 -28.23
N SER A 95 5.65 5.80 -29.53
CA SER A 95 6.37 4.97 -30.49
C SER A 95 7.86 5.34 -30.55
N ASN A 96 8.17 6.63 -30.62
CA ASN A 96 9.56 7.10 -30.64
C ASN A 96 10.33 6.70 -29.37
N ILE A 97 9.71 6.81 -28.19
CA ILE A 97 10.32 6.36 -26.93
C ILE A 97 10.68 4.88 -26.98
N THR A 98 9.78 4.02 -27.47
CA THR A 98 10.07 2.58 -27.57
C THR A 98 11.23 2.28 -28.53
N HIS A 99 11.33 3.01 -29.63
CA HIS A 99 12.43 2.87 -30.57
C HIS A 99 13.76 3.31 -29.94
N PHE A 100 13.79 4.47 -29.27
CA PHE A 100 14.98 4.94 -28.57
C PHE A 100 15.44 4.00 -27.45
N CYS A 101 14.52 3.40 -26.69
CA CYS A 101 14.86 2.40 -25.69
C CYS A 101 15.58 1.19 -26.30
N THR A 102 15.09 0.72 -27.45
CA THR A 102 15.68 -0.42 -28.18
C THR A 102 17.09 -0.07 -28.67
N ASP A 103 17.26 1.11 -29.28
CA ASP A 103 18.56 1.57 -29.76
C ASP A 103 19.59 1.72 -28.62
N LEU A 104 19.15 2.15 -27.44
CA LEU A 104 20.00 2.27 -26.25
C LEU A 104 20.48 0.91 -25.73
N GLU A 105 19.63 -0.12 -25.78
CA GLU A 105 20.01 -1.49 -25.41
C GLU A 105 21.05 -2.05 -26.40
N ASP A 106 20.80 -1.89 -27.70
CA ASP A 106 21.71 -2.32 -28.76
C ASP A 106 23.06 -1.59 -28.68
N LEU A 107 23.04 -0.29 -28.36
CA LEU A 107 24.25 0.50 -28.18
C LEU A 107 25.06 0.02 -26.97
N LYS A 108 24.39 -0.33 -25.86
CA LYS A 108 25.05 -0.88 -24.66
C LYS A 108 25.72 -2.23 -24.95
N GLU A 109 25.04 -3.14 -25.63
CA GLU A 109 25.62 -4.45 -25.98
C GLU A 109 26.79 -4.30 -26.96
N ARG A 110 26.68 -3.41 -27.96
CA ARG A 110 27.81 -3.08 -28.84
C ARG A 110 28.98 -2.48 -28.09
N HIS A 111 28.73 -1.60 -27.12
CA HIS A 111 29.78 -1.01 -26.27
C HIS A 111 30.48 -2.09 -25.44
N ILE A 112 29.73 -3.00 -24.80
CA ILE A 112 30.30 -4.13 -24.04
C ILE A 112 31.15 -5.03 -24.94
N ASP A 113 30.69 -5.29 -26.17
CA ASP A 113 31.43 -6.12 -27.12
C ASP A 113 32.75 -5.46 -27.56
N LEU A 114 32.72 -4.15 -27.87
CA LEU A 114 33.92 -3.38 -28.19
C LEU A 114 34.94 -3.37 -27.03
N GLN A 115 34.47 -3.15 -25.80
CA GLN A 115 35.34 -3.23 -24.62
C GLN A 115 35.95 -4.63 -24.44
N THR A 116 35.14 -5.68 -24.63
CA THR A 116 35.61 -7.07 -24.55
C THR A 116 36.69 -7.37 -25.59
N ARG A 117 36.52 -6.89 -26.84
CA ARG A 117 37.53 -7.02 -27.91
C ARG A 117 38.81 -6.27 -27.55
N SER A 118 38.69 -5.05 -27.04
CA SER A 118 39.83 -4.21 -26.65
C SER A 118 40.63 -4.78 -25.48
N MET A 119 39.97 -5.49 -24.55
CA MET A 119 40.59 -6.12 -23.38
C MET A 119 41.11 -7.54 -23.66
N ARG A 120 40.98 -8.06 -24.88
CA ARG A 120 41.28 -9.46 -25.20
C ARG A 120 42.76 -9.81 -24.99
N GLU A 121 43.68 -8.89 -25.26
CA GLU A 121 45.11 -9.12 -25.03
C GLU A 121 45.51 -8.99 -23.56
N ASN A 122 44.57 -8.79 -22.63
CA ASN A 122 44.89 -8.49 -21.23
C ASN A 122 44.69 -9.70 -20.31
N LEU A 123 45.61 -9.87 -19.36
CA LEU A 123 45.44 -10.78 -18.20
C LEU A 123 45.53 -9.99 -16.90
N VAL A 124 44.85 -10.53 -15.89
CA VAL A 124 44.85 -10.04 -14.52
C VAL A 124 45.57 -11.05 -13.64
N PHE A 125 46.57 -10.57 -12.92
CA PHE A 125 47.37 -11.31 -11.93
C PHE A 125 46.96 -10.87 -10.53
N SER A 126 46.57 -11.83 -9.71
CA SER A 126 46.09 -11.64 -8.34
C SER A 126 46.98 -12.39 -7.36
N GLY A 127 47.06 -11.90 -6.13
CA GLY A 127 47.86 -12.53 -5.07
C GLY A 127 49.32 -12.07 -4.97
N ILE A 128 49.77 -11.19 -5.87
CA ILE A 128 51.13 -10.63 -5.88
C ILE A 128 51.19 -9.44 -4.89
N PRO A 129 51.96 -9.56 -3.79
CA PRO A 129 52.08 -8.48 -2.80
C PRO A 129 52.71 -7.23 -3.43
N GLN A 130 52.36 -6.06 -2.90
CA GLN A 130 53.06 -4.82 -3.23
C GLN A 130 54.39 -4.77 -2.47
N THR A 131 55.45 -4.37 -3.18
CA THR A 131 56.79 -4.27 -2.58
C THR A 131 56.86 -3.11 -1.59
N ASN A 132 56.26 -1.96 -1.92
CA ASN A 132 56.06 -0.78 -1.05
C ASN A 132 54.60 -0.27 -1.19
N PRO A 133 53.77 -0.30 -0.14
CA PRO A 133 52.37 0.15 -0.23
C PRO A 133 52.20 1.67 -0.45
N GLU A 134 53.22 2.47 -0.17
CA GLU A 134 53.20 3.94 -0.18
C GLU A 134 53.73 4.57 -1.47
N GLU A 135 54.42 3.81 -2.34
CA GLU A 135 54.93 4.29 -3.62
C GLU A 135 53.94 3.98 -4.76
N GLU A 136 53.62 4.98 -5.58
CA GLU A 136 52.70 4.84 -6.72
C GLU A 136 53.30 4.05 -7.91
N SER A 137 54.63 4.00 -8.00
CA SER A 137 55.35 3.41 -9.13
C SER A 137 56.11 2.17 -8.69
N GLU A 138 55.63 1.01 -9.13
CA GLU A 138 56.32 -0.27 -9.01
C GLU A 138 56.65 -0.76 -10.42
N GLU A 139 57.82 -1.39 -10.62
CA GLU A 139 58.20 -2.01 -11.90
C GLU A 139 57.39 -3.30 -12.16
N THR A 140 56.08 -3.13 -12.39
CA THR A 140 55.13 -4.23 -12.53
C THR A 140 55.49 -5.18 -13.66
N GLU A 141 56.14 -4.71 -14.73
CA GLU A 141 56.63 -5.56 -15.82
C GLU A 141 57.75 -6.50 -15.35
N GLN A 142 58.75 -5.99 -14.63
CA GLN A 142 59.85 -6.79 -14.12
C GLN A 142 59.36 -7.82 -13.07
N ILE A 143 58.40 -7.42 -12.24
CA ILE A 143 57.72 -8.32 -11.30
C ILE A 143 57.02 -9.45 -12.04
N LEU A 144 56.29 -9.15 -13.12
CA LEU A 144 55.63 -10.17 -13.92
C LEU A 144 56.65 -11.07 -14.63
N ILE A 145 57.75 -10.53 -15.17
CA ILE A 145 58.83 -11.33 -15.79
C ILE A 145 59.42 -12.31 -14.78
N ASN A 146 59.75 -11.83 -13.58
CA ASN A 146 60.30 -12.67 -12.50
C ASN A 146 59.27 -13.72 -12.04
N PHE A 147 57.99 -13.33 -11.94
CA PHE A 147 56.90 -14.23 -11.60
C PHE A 147 56.71 -15.33 -12.65
N MET A 148 56.78 -14.99 -13.95
CA MET A 148 56.66 -15.96 -15.04
C MET A 148 57.82 -16.97 -15.03
N LYS A 149 59.06 -16.53 -14.80
CA LYS A 149 60.22 -17.42 -14.67
C LYS A 149 60.11 -18.35 -13.46
N THR A 150 59.80 -17.79 -12.29
CA THR A 150 59.85 -18.51 -11.02
C THR A 150 58.62 -19.39 -10.78
N SER A 151 57.42 -18.86 -11.03
CA SER A 151 56.15 -19.52 -10.67
C SER A 151 55.52 -20.28 -11.82
N LEU A 152 55.75 -19.86 -13.07
CA LEU A 152 55.16 -20.49 -14.27
C LEU A 152 56.15 -21.28 -15.12
N LYS A 153 57.46 -21.22 -14.80
CA LYS A 153 58.56 -21.89 -15.53
C LYS A 153 58.60 -21.54 -17.02
N ILE A 154 58.28 -20.30 -17.35
CA ILE A 154 58.32 -19.79 -18.72
C ILE A 154 59.67 -19.10 -18.94
N GLU A 155 60.53 -19.71 -19.75
CA GLU A 155 61.86 -19.18 -20.09
C GLU A 155 61.84 -18.27 -21.32
N SER A 156 60.80 -18.37 -22.16
CA SER A 156 60.65 -17.54 -23.36
C SER A 156 60.43 -16.06 -23.01
N PRO A 157 61.05 -15.11 -23.73
CA PRO A 157 60.81 -13.68 -23.51
C PRO A 157 59.36 -13.35 -23.88
N VAL A 158 58.59 -12.87 -22.91
CA VAL A 158 57.23 -12.38 -23.09
C VAL A 158 57.28 -10.86 -23.04
N GLU A 159 56.80 -10.21 -24.09
CA GLU A 159 56.75 -8.75 -24.17
C GLU A 159 55.37 -8.21 -23.79
N PHE A 160 55.38 -7.20 -22.91
CA PHE A 160 54.19 -6.46 -22.52
C PHE A 160 54.12 -5.15 -23.30
N GLN A 161 52.90 -4.73 -23.64
CA GLN A 161 52.65 -3.37 -24.10
C GLN A 161 52.50 -2.41 -22.91
N ARG A 162 51.92 -2.89 -21.82
CA ARG A 162 51.74 -2.15 -20.57
C ARG A 162 51.39 -3.10 -19.43
N ALA A 163 51.98 -2.89 -18.25
CA ALA A 163 51.51 -3.47 -16.99
C ALA A 163 51.28 -2.37 -15.95
N HIS A 164 50.26 -2.53 -15.10
CA HIS A 164 50.00 -1.65 -13.96
C HIS A 164 49.07 -2.30 -12.94
N ARG A 165 49.08 -1.81 -11.70
CA ARG A 165 48.11 -2.21 -10.68
C ARG A 165 46.78 -1.48 -10.86
N PHE A 166 45.67 -2.18 -10.62
CA PHE A 166 44.32 -1.62 -10.72
C PHE A 166 43.41 -2.13 -9.59
N GLY A 167 42.24 -1.50 -9.42
CA GLY A 167 41.28 -1.85 -8.37
C GLY A 167 41.64 -1.33 -6.97
N LYS A 168 40.76 -1.58 -5.99
CA LYS A 168 40.92 -1.18 -4.59
C LYS A 168 41.91 -2.12 -3.86
N SER A 169 42.67 -1.59 -2.90
CA SER A 169 43.58 -2.37 -2.08
C SER A 169 42.81 -3.28 -1.12
N ASP A 170 43.05 -4.59 -1.20
CA ASP A 170 42.70 -5.54 -0.14
C ASP A 170 44.02 -6.04 0.47
N LYS A 171 44.28 -5.67 1.73
CA LYS A 171 45.51 -6.02 2.47
C LYS A 171 46.82 -5.81 1.67
N ASN A 172 46.94 -4.70 0.95
CA ASN A 172 48.13 -4.34 0.13
C ASN A 172 48.43 -5.30 -1.05
N MET A 173 47.39 -5.91 -1.64
CA MET A 173 47.51 -6.88 -2.74
C MET A 173 46.65 -6.50 -3.97
N ARG A 174 46.78 -5.25 -4.46
CA ARG A 174 46.08 -4.80 -5.69
C ARG A 174 46.48 -5.66 -6.89
N PRO A 175 45.52 -6.22 -7.66
CA PRO A 175 45.84 -7.00 -8.86
C PRO A 175 46.62 -6.20 -9.90
N ILE A 176 47.49 -6.87 -10.64
CA ILE A 176 48.21 -6.32 -11.80
C ILE A 176 47.45 -6.70 -13.05
N VAL A 177 47.08 -5.73 -13.89
CA VAL A 177 46.63 -5.99 -15.26
C VAL A 177 47.80 -5.75 -16.20
N CYS A 178 48.03 -6.67 -17.12
CA CYS A 178 48.98 -6.45 -18.20
C CYS A 178 48.36 -6.74 -19.56
N ARG A 179 48.73 -5.92 -20.54
CA ARG A 179 48.41 -6.10 -21.96
C ARG A 179 49.61 -6.69 -22.64
N PHE A 180 49.42 -7.83 -23.29
CA PHE A 180 50.47 -8.51 -24.05
C PHE A 180 50.59 -7.90 -25.45
N LYS A 181 51.82 -7.87 -25.97
CA LYS A 181 52.06 -7.41 -27.35
C LYS A 181 51.44 -8.35 -28.38
N THR A 182 51.42 -9.65 -28.11
CA THR A 182 50.79 -10.66 -28.97
C THR A 182 49.77 -11.51 -28.22
N PHE A 183 48.67 -11.86 -28.89
CA PHE A 183 47.67 -12.79 -28.34
C PHE A 183 48.27 -14.19 -28.10
N LYS A 184 49.31 -14.57 -28.85
CA LYS A 184 50.00 -15.86 -28.71
C LYS A 184 50.70 -15.95 -27.35
N ASP A 185 51.43 -14.93 -26.94
CA ASP A 185 52.15 -14.90 -25.66
C ASP A 185 51.17 -14.89 -24.49
N ARG A 186 50.09 -14.10 -24.63
CA ARG A 186 48.97 -14.08 -23.68
C ARG A 186 48.39 -15.48 -23.45
N GLU A 187 48.17 -16.25 -24.52
CA GLU A 187 47.62 -17.60 -24.42
C GLU A 187 48.59 -18.61 -23.81
N ILE A 188 49.89 -18.48 -24.07
CA ILE A 188 50.93 -19.30 -23.43
C ILE A 188 50.86 -19.11 -21.91
N VAL A 189 50.86 -17.85 -21.46
CA VAL A 189 50.79 -17.52 -20.03
C VAL A 189 49.46 -17.97 -19.43
N ARG A 190 48.32 -17.72 -20.08
CA ARG A 190 47.01 -18.17 -19.58
C ARG A 190 46.94 -19.69 -19.40
N LYS A 191 47.51 -20.48 -20.31
CA LYS A 191 47.52 -21.95 -20.24
C LYS A 191 48.43 -22.49 -19.12
N SER A 192 49.48 -21.75 -18.76
CA SER A 192 50.39 -22.10 -17.65
C SER A 192 49.77 -21.87 -16.27
N ALA A 193 48.64 -21.15 -16.15
CA ALA A 193 47.97 -20.86 -14.88
C ALA A 193 47.60 -22.11 -14.05
N LYS A 194 47.53 -23.30 -14.67
CA LYS A 194 47.34 -24.59 -13.99
C LYS A 194 48.45 -24.91 -12.99
N GLU A 195 49.67 -24.41 -13.20
CA GLU A 195 50.83 -24.61 -12.32
C GLU A 195 50.65 -23.88 -10.97
N LEU A 196 49.76 -22.88 -10.91
CA LEU A 196 49.49 -22.09 -9.69
C LEU A 196 48.48 -22.76 -8.74
N LYS A 197 47.98 -23.96 -9.07
CA LYS A 197 46.95 -24.64 -8.27
C LYS A 197 47.47 -24.95 -6.86
N GLY A 198 46.76 -24.46 -5.84
CA GLY A 198 47.14 -24.62 -4.43
C GLY A 198 48.00 -23.48 -3.88
N THR A 199 48.39 -22.52 -4.71
CA THR A 199 49.06 -21.29 -4.29
C THR A 199 48.05 -20.16 -4.04
N LYS A 200 48.53 -19.03 -3.48
CA LYS A 200 47.73 -17.80 -3.30
C LYS A 200 47.57 -16.97 -4.60
N TYR A 201 48.24 -17.36 -5.68
CA TYR A 201 48.28 -16.59 -6.92
C TYR A 201 47.18 -17.02 -7.89
N GLY A 202 46.66 -16.07 -8.65
CA GLY A 202 45.64 -16.34 -9.67
C GLY A 202 45.88 -15.55 -10.95
N ILE A 203 45.69 -16.20 -12.09
CA ILE A 203 45.72 -15.59 -13.43
C ILE A 203 44.33 -15.74 -14.05
N SER A 204 43.75 -14.63 -14.50
CA SER A 204 42.45 -14.61 -15.17
C SER A 204 42.43 -13.66 -16.37
N GLU A 205 41.55 -13.93 -17.33
CA GLU A 205 41.28 -12.97 -18.41
C GLU A 205 40.62 -11.70 -17.87
N GLN A 206 40.94 -10.55 -18.46
CA GLN A 206 40.23 -9.30 -18.15
C GLN A 206 38.92 -9.23 -18.93
N TYR A 207 37.86 -8.82 -18.25
CA TYR A 207 36.57 -8.51 -18.86
C TYR A 207 36.04 -7.15 -18.36
N PRO A 208 35.13 -6.51 -19.11
CA PRO A 208 34.36 -5.39 -18.63
C PRO A 208 33.62 -5.74 -17.34
N LYS A 209 33.27 -4.71 -16.56
CA LYS A 209 32.62 -4.88 -15.26
C LYS A 209 31.32 -5.67 -15.39
N GLU A 210 30.53 -5.36 -16.41
CA GLU A 210 29.23 -5.98 -16.71
C GLU A 210 29.37 -7.50 -16.92
N ILE A 211 30.40 -7.93 -17.64
CA ILE A 211 30.71 -9.35 -17.85
C ILE A 211 31.20 -10.01 -16.55
N ASN A 212 32.03 -9.32 -15.76
CA ASN A 212 32.47 -9.85 -14.46
C ASN A 212 31.30 -10.01 -13.48
N ASP A 213 30.35 -9.07 -13.49
CA ASP A 213 29.14 -9.12 -12.68
C ASP A 213 28.28 -10.33 -13.11
N ARG A 214 28.06 -10.54 -14.42
CA ARG A 214 27.39 -11.76 -14.96
C ARG A 214 28.11 -13.04 -14.53
N ARG A 215 29.45 -13.09 -14.61
CA ARG A 215 30.26 -14.26 -14.18
C ARG A 215 30.18 -14.53 -12.68
N LYS A 216 30.05 -13.48 -11.86
CA LYS A 216 29.94 -13.60 -10.39
C LYS A 216 28.68 -14.37 -9.99
N VAL A 217 27.58 -14.16 -10.71
CA VAL A 217 26.31 -14.90 -10.54
C VAL A 217 26.51 -16.39 -10.83
N LEU A 218 27.34 -16.74 -11.81
CA LEU A 218 27.62 -18.13 -12.21
C LEU A 218 28.59 -18.88 -11.27
N TRP A 219 29.31 -18.17 -10.40
CA TRP A 219 30.39 -18.75 -9.60
C TRP A 219 29.97 -19.84 -8.60
N PRO A 220 28.83 -19.73 -7.88
CA PRO A 220 28.34 -20.80 -7.02
C PRO A 220 28.06 -22.09 -7.79
N TYR A 221 27.42 -21.99 -8.95
CA TYR A 221 27.09 -23.12 -9.82
C TYR A 221 28.34 -23.80 -10.38
N PHE A 222 29.33 -23.00 -10.77
CA PHE A 222 30.63 -23.51 -11.20
C PHE A 222 31.32 -24.31 -10.08
N LYS A 223 31.34 -23.80 -8.84
CA LYS A 223 31.93 -24.49 -7.68
C LYS A 223 31.22 -25.81 -7.36
N GLU A 224 29.90 -25.79 -7.36
CA GLU A 224 29.09 -26.98 -7.09
C GLU A 224 29.32 -28.06 -8.16
N ALA A 225 29.35 -27.69 -9.43
CA ALA A 225 29.65 -28.62 -10.52
C ALA A 225 31.04 -29.26 -10.37
N LYS A 226 32.05 -28.48 -9.93
CA LYS A 226 33.39 -29.01 -9.63
C LYS A 226 33.41 -29.93 -8.41
N HIS A 227 32.65 -29.62 -7.38
CA HIS A 227 32.49 -30.48 -6.20
C HIS A 227 31.87 -31.84 -6.57
N GLN A 228 30.89 -31.82 -7.49
CA GLN A 228 30.29 -33.01 -8.10
C GLN A 228 31.20 -33.73 -9.14
N ARG A 229 32.47 -33.33 -9.26
CA ARG A 229 33.45 -33.87 -10.23
C ARG A 229 33.02 -33.76 -11.71
N LYS A 230 32.14 -32.83 -12.06
CA LYS A 230 31.71 -32.56 -13.45
C LYS A 230 32.70 -31.68 -14.21
N LYS A 231 32.70 -31.77 -15.55
CA LYS A 231 33.54 -30.95 -16.41
C LYS A 231 32.91 -29.56 -16.61
N ALA A 232 33.16 -28.64 -15.66
CA ALA A 232 32.68 -27.25 -15.74
C ALA A 232 33.76 -26.24 -16.21
N TYR A 233 33.39 -25.27 -17.05
CA TYR A 233 34.23 -24.12 -17.45
C TYR A 233 33.39 -22.88 -17.83
N LEU A 234 33.93 -21.68 -17.61
CA LEU A 234 33.33 -20.40 -18.00
C LEU A 234 33.96 -19.90 -19.31
N LYS A 235 33.15 -19.42 -20.25
CA LYS A 235 33.58 -18.78 -21.50
C LYS A 235 32.84 -17.45 -21.64
N ARG A 236 33.57 -16.32 -21.65
CA ARG A 236 33.00 -14.96 -21.56
C ARG A 236 32.08 -14.84 -20.33
N ASP A 237 30.78 -14.67 -20.51
CA ASP A 237 29.74 -14.57 -19.49
C ASP A 237 28.88 -15.83 -19.36
N LYS A 238 29.27 -16.95 -19.98
CA LYS A 238 28.49 -18.20 -20.01
C LYS A 238 29.21 -19.35 -19.30
N LEU A 239 28.45 -20.17 -18.56
CA LEU A 239 28.93 -21.38 -17.89
C LEU A 239 28.63 -22.60 -18.77
N PHE A 240 29.55 -23.54 -18.87
CA PHE A 240 29.35 -24.84 -19.53
C PHE A 240 29.63 -25.96 -18.52
N ILE A 241 28.74 -26.95 -18.45
CA ILE A 241 28.89 -28.14 -17.60
C ILE A 241 28.71 -29.38 -18.48
N ASP A 242 29.71 -30.26 -18.47
CA ASP A 242 29.78 -31.49 -19.29
C ASP A 242 29.60 -31.24 -20.80
N GLY A 243 30.03 -30.06 -21.27
CA GLY A 243 30.00 -29.65 -22.67
C GLY A 243 28.73 -28.92 -23.11
N THR A 244 27.69 -28.88 -22.27
CA THR A 244 26.45 -28.14 -22.53
C THR A 244 26.49 -26.77 -21.86
N GLU A 245 25.97 -25.74 -22.54
CA GLU A 245 25.77 -24.42 -21.92
C GLU A 245 24.83 -24.59 -20.72
N PHE A 246 25.35 -24.30 -19.54
CA PHE A 246 24.57 -24.22 -18.33
C PHE A 246 23.76 -22.94 -18.38
N ILE A 247 22.53 -23.11 -18.82
CA ILE A 247 21.48 -22.16 -18.51
C ILE A 247 21.28 -22.30 -17.01
N ILE A 248 21.45 -21.20 -16.27
CA ILE A 248 21.07 -21.15 -14.86
C ILE A 248 19.63 -21.68 -14.81
N PRO A 249 19.38 -22.87 -14.20
CA PRO A 249 18.10 -23.55 -14.33
C PRO A 249 17.07 -22.64 -13.70
N ASP A 250 16.32 -21.91 -14.55
CA ASP A 250 15.64 -20.66 -14.22
C ASP A 250 15.70 -20.37 -12.74
N ASP A 251 16.80 -19.73 -12.33
CA ASP A 251 16.66 -18.93 -11.16
C ASP A 251 15.68 -17.85 -11.62
N GLU A 252 14.46 -17.93 -11.13
CA GLU A 252 13.53 -16.80 -11.03
C GLU A 252 14.16 -15.57 -10.34
N ASN A 253 15.47 -15.60 -10.06
CA ASN A 253 16.29 -14.54 -9.53
C ASN A 253 17.24 -13.88 -10.54
N GLU A 254 17.06 -14.07 -11.85
CA GLU A 254 17.16 -12.95 -12.81
C GLU A 254 16.07 -12.97 -13.89
N GLN A 255 14.85 -13.41 -13.53
CA GLN A 255 13.74 -12.47 -13.74
C GLN A 255 13.97 -11.31 -12.76
N PRO A 256 13.57 -10.06 -13.03
CA PRO A 256 13.69 -8.97 -12.08
C PRO A 256 12.93 -9.32 -10.79
N THR A 257 13.54 -10.04 -9.84
CA THR A 257 12.90 -10.58 -8.63
C THR A 257 11.43 -10.99 -8.86
N ASN A 258 11.10 -11.70 -9.94
CA ASN A 258 9.71 -11.76 -10.41
C ASN A 258 8.95 -13.02 -9.95
N ARG A 259 9.35 -13.56 -8.80
CA ARG A 259 8.47 -14.33 -7.92
C ARG A 259 8.42 -13.71 -6.54
N LYS A 260 7.91 -12.48 -6.50
CA LYS A 260 7.46 -11.81 -5.27
C LYS A 260 6.11 -11.12 -5.38
N GLN A 261 5.60 -10.95 -6.61
CA GLN A 261 4.17 -10.75 -6.82
C GLN A 261 3.50 -12.12 -6.84
N THR A 262 2.46 -12.31 -6.02
CA THR A 262 1.42 -13.29 -6.37
C THR A 262 0.98 -12.93 -7.78
N LYS A 263 1.16 -13.84 -8.74
CA LYS A 263 0.74 -13.54 -10.10
C LYS A 263 -0.78 -13.42 -10.21
N LEU A 264 -1.51 -13.79 -9.13
CA LEU A 264 -2.96 -13.76 -8.93
C LEU A 264 -3.68 -13.82 -10.27
N ASP A 265 -3.31 -14.84 -11.02
CA ASP A 265 -3.84 -15.06 -12.34
C ASP A 265 -5.13 -15.88 -12.24
N ASP A 266 -5.75 -16.13 -13.39
CA ASP A 266 -6.97 -16.94 -13.49
C ASP A 266 -6.80 -18.40 -13.06
N LEU A 267 -5.59 -18.87 -12.78
CA LEU A 267 -5.28 -20.22 -12.33
C LEU A 267 -4.85 -20.27 -10.84
N ASP A 268 -4.60 -19.12 -10.22
CA ASP A 268 -4.17 -19.04 -8.82
C ASP A 268 -5.35 -19.20 -7.85
N GLU A 269 -5.27 -20.21 -6.97
CA GLU A 269 -6.21 -20.43 -5.88
C GLU A 269 -5.53 -20.22 -4.53
N ILE A 270 -5.99 -19.24 -3.75
CA ILE A 270 -5.48 -18.95 -2.42
C ILE A 270 -6.35 -19.66 -1.39
N GLN A 271 -5.79 -20.68 -0.75
CA GLN A 271 -6.45 -21.38 0.36
C GLN A 271 -5.79 -21.04 1.70
N CYS A 272 -6.56 -20.45 2.61
CA CYS A 272 -6.17 -20.21 4.00
C CYS A 272 -7.34 -20.54 4.93
N ASN A 273 -7.10 -21.38 5.93
CA ASN A 273 -8.14 -21.80 6.86
C ASN A 273 -8.77 -20.60 7.57
N ASP A 274 -10.09 -20.65 7.71
CA ASP A 274 -10.93 -19.62 8.31
C ASP A 274 -11.02 -18.30 7.50
N PHE A 275 -10.49 -18.25 6.26
CA PHE A 275 -10.60 -17.11 5.35
C PHE A 275 -11.31 -17.48 4.05
N ILE A 276 -12.07 -16.53 3.51
CA ILE A 276 -12.70 -16.57 2.18
C ILE A 276 -11.98 -15.53 1.32
N PHE A 277 -11.67 -15.90 0.08
CA PHE A 277 -10.96 -15.04 -0.86
C PHE A 277 -11.81 -14.75 -2.10
N HIS A 278 -11.74 -13.50 -2.55
CA HIS A 278 -12.27 -13.05 -3.84
C HIS A 278 -11.16 -12.37 -4.63
N HIS A 279 -11.03 -12.72 -5.90
CA HIS A 279 -9.92 -12.28 -6.74
C HIS A 279 -10.42 -11.47 -7.92
N LYS A 280 -9.66 -10.42 -8.28
CA LYS A 280 -9.81 -9.68 -9.52
C LYS A 280 -8.53 -9.85 -10.34
N ASN A 281 -8.60 -10.79 -11.26
CA ASN A 281 -7.48 -11.19 -12.11
C ASN A 281 -7.45 -10.33 -13.39
N ARG A 282 -6.26 -10.10 -13.95
CA ARG A 282 -6.13 -9.39 -15.23
C ARG A 282 -6.49 -10.32 -16.39
N LYS A 283 -7.47 -9.93 -17.23
CA LYS A 283 -8.12 -10.83 -18.21
C LYS A 283 -7.53 -10.85 -19.64
N LYS A 284 -6.47 -10.10 -19.96
CA LYS A 284 -5.82 -10.15 -21.28
C LYS A 284 -4.31 -9.93 -21.10
N PHE A 285 -3.51 -10.42 -22.06
CA PHE A 285 -2.04 -10.29 -22.23
C PHE A 285 -1.19 -11.52 -21.89
N ILE A 286 -0.14 -11.69 -22.71
CA ILE A 286 0.71 -12.89 -22.91
C ILE A 286 1.46 -13.32 -21.64
N ASN A 287 1.65 -12.42 -20.67
CA ASN A 287 2.23 -12.70 -19.36
C ASN A 287 1.17 -12.50 -18.27
N LYS A 288 0.68 -13.61 -17.71
CA LYS A 288 -0.28 -13.67 -16.60
C LYS A 288 0.36 -13.19 -15.29
N SER A 289 0.54 -11.89 -15.09
CA SER A 289 1.12 -11.33 -13.86
C SER A 289 0.34 -10.14 -13.33
N GLY A 290 -0.02 -10.21 -12.04
CA GLY A 290 -0.68 -9.16 -11.28
C GLY A 290 -2.16 -9.46 -11.05
N GLY A 291 -2.74 -8.88 -10.01
CA GLY A 291 -4.14 -9.07 -9.64
C GLY A 291 -4.37 -8.61 -8.20
N ILE A 292 -5.64 -8.46 -7.83
CA ILE A 292 -6.04 -7.96 -6.52
C ILE A 292 -6.86 -9.03 -5.81
N ALA A 293 -6.57 -9.30 -4.54
CA ALA A 293 -7.32 -10.24 -3.73
C ALA A 293 -7.89 -9.56 -2.49
N LEU A 294 -9.15 -9.85 -2.20
CA LEU A 294 -9.80 -9.59 -0.93
C LEU A 294 -9.85 -10.89 -0.13
N GLY A 295 -9.27 -10.91 1.06
CA GLY A 295 -9.37 -12.02 2.00
C GLY A 295 -10.01 -11.59 3.31
N TYR A 296 -11.12 -12.22 3.71
CA TYR A 296 -11.81 -11.91 4.97
C TYR A 296 -12.13 -13.18 5.75
N LYS A 297 -12.38 -13.04 7.06
CA LYS A 297 -12.70 -14.18 7.92
C LYS A 297 -14.06 -14.77 7.57
N SER A 298 -14.15 -16.10 7.53
CA SER A 298 -15.40 -16.83 7.20
C SER A 298 -16.64 -16.38 7.96
N TYR A 299 -16.52 -16.04 9.25
CA TYR A 299 -17.65 -15.54 10.04
C TYR A 299 -18.18 -14.15 9.58
N LEU A 300 -17.46 -13.44 8.71
CA LEU A 300 -17.87 -12.16 8.13
C LEU A 300 -18.59 -12.31 6.78
N GLU A 301 -18.75 -13.53 6.26
CA GLU A 301 -19.32 -13.79 4.94
C GLU A 301 -20.71 -13.18 4.74
N SER A 302 -21.57 -13.23 5.78
CA SER A 302 -22.90 -12.64 5.72
C SER A 302 -22.92 -11.12 5.61
N PHE A 303 -21.81 -10.45 5.93
CA PHE A 303 -21.71 -8.99 5.97
C PHE A 303 -20.88 -8.41 4.81
N ILE A 304 -20.09 -9.22 4.11
CA ILE A 304 -19.20 -8.74 3.05
C ILE A 304 -19.72 -9.21 1.69
N LYS A 305 -19.97 -8.25 0.80
CA LYS A 305 -20.43 -8.52 -0.57
C LYS A 305 -19.45 -7.92 -1.59
N PRO A 306 -18.67 -8.74 -2.31
CA PRO A 306 -17.87 -8.28 -3.44
C PRO A 306 -18.75 -7.66 -4.53
N ILE A 307 -18.26 -6.60 -5.16
CA ILE A 307 -18.96 -5.88 -6.23
C ILE A 307 -18.14 -6.04 -7.51
N THR A 308 -18.77 -6.57 -8.55
CA THR A 308 -18.11 -6.75 -9.85
C THR A 308 -18.28 -5.49 -10.69
N THR A 309 -17.17 -4.97 -11.19
CA THR A 309 -17.10 -3.75 -12.01
C THR A 309 -16.07 -3.91 -13.12
N ASP A 310 -16.12 -3.04 -14.13
CA ASP A 310 -15.26 -3.12 -15.33
C ASP A 310 -13.84 -2.60 -15.10
N CYS A 311 -13.63 -1.67 -14.16
CA CYS A 311 -12.31 -1.09 -13.87
C CYS A 311 -11.34 -2.16 -13.40
N GLN A 312 -10.20 -2.32 -14.07
CA GLN A 312 -9.24 -3.39 -13.76
C GLN A 312 -8.33 -3.06 -12.58
N PHE A 313 -8.34 -1.81 -12.10
CA PHE A 313 -7.42 -1.31 -11.08
C PHE A 313 -7.98 -1.39 -9.66
N VAL A 314 -9.27 -1.69 -9.49
CA VAL A 314 -9.94 -1.72 -8.19
C VAL A 314 -10.79 -2.97 -8.02
N LEU A 315 -10.62 -3.65 -6.89
CA LEU A 315 -11.55 -4.68 -6.42
C LEU A 315 -12.49 -4.05 -5.39
N TRP A 316 -13.76 -3.90 -5.75
CA TRP A 316 -14.79 -3.31 -4.89
C TRP A 316 -15.50 -4.36 -4.05
N PHE A 317 -15.88 -3.97 -2.83
CA PHE A 317 -16.76 -4.74 -1.97
C PHE A 317 -17.51 -3.81 -1.02
N SER A 318 -18.69 -4.24 -0.58
CA SER A 318 -19.46 -3.56 0.46
C SER A 318 -19.41 -4.35 1.76
N ILE A 319 -19.43 -3.62 2.87
CA ILE A 319 -19.63 -4.14 4.21
C ILE A 319 -20.99 -3.64 4.72
N ASP A 320 -21.81 -4.56 5.20
CA ASP A 320 -23.14 -4.27 5.73
C ASP A 320 -23.06 -3.28 6.89
N LYS A 321 -23.98 -2.30 6.87
CA LYS A 321 -24.08 -1.22 7.86
C LYS A 321 -24.15 -1.69 9.31
N LYS A 322 -24.67 -2.91 9.55
CA LYS A 322 -24.73 -3.53 10.88
C LYS A 322 -23.36 -3.76 11.51
N VAL A 323 -22.29 -3.85 10.71
CA VAL A 323 -20.93 -4.06 11.22
C VAL A 323 -20.39 -2.82 11.94
N PHE A 324 -20.77 -1.63 11.49
CA PHE A 324 -20.26 -0.36 12.01
C PHE A 324 -21.32 0.48 12.72
N ASP A 325 -22.55 -0.02 12.80
CA ASP A 325 -23.74 0.76 13.19
C ASP A 325 -23.84 2.07 12.39
N SER A 326 -23.58 1.97 11.08
CA SER A 326 -23.61 3.10 10.14
C SER A 326 -25.01 3.28 9.55
N PRO A 327 -25.35 4.48 9.03
CA PRO A 327 -26.64 4.69 8.37
C PRO A 327 -26.77 3.84 7.08
N GLU A 328 -25.64 3.63 6.41
CA GLU A 328 -25.53 3.02 5.09
C GLU A 328 -24.39 1.99 5.07
N ASN A 329 -24.39 1.14 4.04
CA ASN A 329 -23.30 0.17 3.85
C ASN A 329 -22.00 0.92 3.52
N VAL A 330 -20.88 0.42 4.02
CA VAL A 330 -19.56 1.01 3.74
C VAL A 330 -18.96 0.34 2.52
N ILE A 331 -18.52 1.13 1.53
CA ILE A 331 -17.91 0.63 0.31
C ILE A 331 -16.40 0.74 0.41
N PHE A 332 -15.70 -0.35 0.05
CA PHE A 332 -14.26 -0.41 -0.02
C PHE A 332 -13.80 -0.77 -1.42
N GLY A 333 -12.74 -0.09 -1.88
CA GLY A 333 -12.00 -0.45 -3.08
C GLY A 333 -10.55 -0.78 -2.74
N ILE A 334 -10.11 -2.00 -3.06
CA ILE A 334 -8.70 -2.37 -2.99
C ILE A 334 -8.05 -1.98 -4.32
N VAL A 335 -7.09 -1.07 -4.27
CA VAL A 335 -6.48 -0.46 -5.46
C VAL A 335 -5.11 -1.06 -5.76
N TYR A 336 -4.88 -1.34 -7.04
CA TYR A 336 -3.55 -1.60 -7.57
C TYR A 336 -3.39 -0.93 -8.95
N VAL A 337 -2.73 0.23 -8.97
CA VAL A 337 -2.36 0.94 -10.21
C VAL A 337 -0.91 0.58 -10.55
N PRO A 338 -0.62 0.03 -11.74
CA PRO A 338 0.75 -0.25 -12.17
C PRO A 338 1.63 1.01 -12.18
N PRO A 339 2.94 0.91 -11.90
CA PRO A 339 3.82 2.09 -11.95
C PRO A 339 3.93 2.67 -13.36
N GLU A 340 4.19 3.99 -13.47
CA GLU A 340 4.21 4.76 -14.73
C GLU A 340 5.11 4.16 -15.83
N ASN A 341 6.21 3.51 -15.44
CA ASN A 341 7.17 2.93 -16.38
C ASN A 341 6.83 1.46 -16.75
N SER A 342 5.68 0.96 -16.31
CA SER A 342 5.24 -0.41 -16.59
C SER A 342 4.54 -0.48 -17.94
N SER A 343 4.77 -1.56 -18.69
CA SER A 343 3.96 -1.90 -19.87
C SER A 343 2.47 -2.07 -19.54
N TYR A 344 2.10 -2.18 -18.26
CA TYR A 344 0.72 -2.30 -17.80
C TYR A 344 0.12 -0.97 -17.33
N SER A 345 0.87 0.14 -17.32
CA SER A 345 0.34 1.44 -16.89
C SER A 345 -0.71 1.93 -17.90
N SER A 346 -1.81 2.50 -17.39
CA SER A 346 -2.80 3.21 -18.21
C SER A 346 -2.86 4.67 -17.77
N VAL A 347 -2.92 5.57 -18.75
CA VAL A 347 -3.05 7.00 -18.49
C VAL A 347 -4.45 7.32 -17.94
N GLU A 348 -5.44 6.49 -18.30
CA GLU A 348 -6.83 6.57 -17.88
C GLU A 348 -7.12 5.92 -16.52
N ALA A 349 -6.14 5.28 -15.87
CA ALA A 349 -6.37 4.50 -14.65
C ALA A 349 -7.13 5.28 -13.55
N PHE A 350 -6.73 6.52 -13.29
CA PHE A 350 -7.40 7.38 -12.31
C PHE A 350 -8.80 7.82 -12.76
N ASN A 351 -9.01 8.06 -14.06
CA ASN A 351 -10.33 8.40 -14.60
C ASN A 351 -11.30 7.22 -14.48
N ASP A 352 -10.82 5.99 -14.67
CA ASP A 352 -11.62 4.78 -14.51
C ASP A 352 -11.98 4.52 -13.04
N ILE A 353 -11.03 4.75 -12.13
CA ILE A 353 -11.27 4.71 -10.68
C ILE A 353 -12.32 5.76 -10.31
N GLU A 354 -12.17 6.99 -10.79
CA GLU A 354 -13.06 8.12 -10.49
C GLU A 354 -14.48 7.90 -10.99
N ARG A 355 -14.64 7.37 -12.21
CA ARG A 355 -15.94 7.01 -12.77
C ARG A 355 -16.69 6.00 -11.92
N GLU A 356 -16.00 4.98 -11.39
CA GLU A 356 -16.63 3.99 -10.52
C GLU A 356 -16.87 4.54 -9.12
N PHE A 357 -15.95 5.34 -8.59
CA PHE A 357 -16.13 6.04 -7.33
C PHE A 357 -17.41 6.90 -7.35
N HIS A 358 -17.62 7.69 -8.40
CA HIS A 358 -18.80 8.55 -8.54
C HIS A 358 -20.11 7.75 -8.50
N LYS A 359 -20.18 6.63 -9.23
CA LYS A 359 -21.36 5.73 -9.22
C LYS A 359 -21.71 5.23 -7.81
N PHE A 360 -20.70 4.96 -6.98
CA PHE A 360 -20.92 4.54 -5.60
C PHE A 360 -21.28 5.73 -4.71
N ASN A 361 -20.67 6.89 -4.95
CA ASN A 361 -20.91 8.12 -4.20
C ASN A 361 -22.33 8.67 -4.39
N GLU A 362 -23.02 8.31 -5.48
CA GLU A 362 -24.47 8.58 -5.66
C GLU A 362 -25.35 7.93 -4.58
N ASN A 363 -24.89 6.82 -3.99
CA ASN A 363 -25.70 6.01 -3.08
C ASN A 363 -25.17 5.98 -1.65
N THR A 364 -23.91 6.36 -1.42
CA THR A 364 -23.35 6.45 -0.08
C THR A 364 -22.15 7.37 0.00
N ASN A 365 -22.05 8.10 1.12
CA ASN A 365 -20.89 8.91 1.44
C ASN A 365 -19.85 8.16 2.29
N LEU A 366 -19.93 6.83 2.38
CA LEU A 366 -19.04 5.98 3.19
C LEU A 366 -18.14 5.11 2.31
N ILE A 367 -17.17 5.74 1.63
CA ILE A 367 -16.29 5.07 0.67
C ILE A 367 -14.83 5.16 1.11
N CYS A 368 -14.13 4.03 1.12
CA CYS A 368 -12.69 3.94 1.40
C CYS A 368 -11.95 3.27 0.25
N LEU A 369 -10.83 3.85 -0.17
CA LEU A 369 -9.88 3.23 -1.07
C LEU A 369 -8.59 2.92 -0.32
N VAL A 370 -8.09 1.70 -0.50
CA VAL A 370 -6.84 1.23 0.12
C VAL A 370 -5.99 0.46 -0.87
N GLY A 371 -4.69 0.68 -0.91
CA GLY A 371 -3.79 -0.13 -1.72
C GLY A 371 -2.65 0.65 -2.35
N ASP A 372 -2.02 0.05 -3.37
CA ASP A 372 -0.84 0.58 -4.05
C ASP A 372 -1.28 1.38 -5.28
N PHE A 373 -1.21 2.71 -5.16
CA PHE A 373 -1.55 3.63 -6.25
C PHE A 373 -0.35 3.90 -7.17
N ASN A 374 0.87 3.50 -6.78
CA ASN A 374 2.13 3.93 -7.42
C ASN A 374 2.23 5.46 -7.63
N ALA A 375 1.46 6.22 -6.84
CA ALA A 375 1.37 7.66 -6.86
C ALA A 375 2.28 8.20 -5.75
N ARG A 376 3.22 9.08 -6.06
CA ARG A 376 4.03 9.76 -5.05
C ARG A 376 3.48 11.17 -4.94
N THR A 377 2.76 11.46 -3.87
CA THR A 377 2.05 12.74 -3.71
C THR A 377 2.88 13.86 -3.09
N GLY A 378 4.08 13.55 -2.56
CA GLY A 378 4.79 14.50 -1.70
C GLY A 378 3.92 14.96 -0.52
N ASN A 379 4.08 16.24 -0.18
CA ASN A 379 3.21 16.99 0.73
C ASN A 379 2.14 17.82 -0.01
N LEU A 380 1.77 17.44 -1.23
CA LEU A 380 0.64 18.09 -1.90
C LEU A 380 -0.63 17.95 -1.06
N ARG A 381 -1.39 19.05 -1.02
CA ARG A 381 -2.69 19.16 -0.34
C ARG A 381 -3.74 18.40 -1.14
N ASP A 382 -4.45 17.51 -0.49
CA ASP A 382 -5.57 16.70 -0.99
C ASP A 382 -6.93 17.40 -0.81
N TYR A 383 -6.91 18.70 -0.51
CA TYR A 383 -8.09 19.57 -0.34
C TYR A 383 -7.85 20.93 -1.01
N ILE A 384 -8.93 21.69 -1.18
CA ILE A 384 -8.93 23.04 -1.79
C ILE A 384 -8.91 24.09 -0.67
N GLU A 385 -8.09 25.14 -0.80
CA GLU A 385 -8.11 26.31 0.08
C GLU A 385 -8.82 27.50 -0.58
N ASP A 386 -9.32 28.43 0.23
CA ASP A 386 -10.09 29.61 -0.22
C ASP A 386 -9.32 30.50 -1.23
N ASN A 387 -7.99 30.51 -1.14
CA ASN A 387 -7.12 31.29 -2.03
C ASN A 387 -6.83 30.58 -3.37
N ASP A 388 -7.14 29.29 -3.52
CA ASP A 388 -6.89 28.54 -4.76
C ASP A 388 -7.91 28.89 -5.87
N THR A 389 -8.92 29.72 -5.56
CA THR A 389 -10.11 29.95 -6.38
C THR A 389 -10.29 31.39 -6.87
N GLU A 390 -9.30 32.28 -6.67
CA GLU A 390 -9.36 33.68 -7.17
C GLU A 390 -9.64 33.78 -8.68
N ASP A 391 -9.31 32.75 -9.48
CA ASP A 391 -9.56 32.70 -10.93
C ASP A 391 -11.01 32.30 -11.34
N TYR A 392 -11.88 31.87 -10.42
CA TYR A 392 -13.22 31.31 -10.73
C TYR A 392 -14.41 32.17 -10.25
N PHE A 393 -14.18 33.34 -9.65
CA PHE A 393 -15.26 34.19 -9.14
C PHE A 393 -15.99 34.96 -10.25
N VAL A 394 -16.96 34.31 -10.89
CA VAL A 394 -18.09 34.98 -11.53
C VAL A 394 -19.33 34.72 -10.65
N ASN A 395 -19.75 35.76 -9.93
CA ASN A 395 -20.95 35.87 -9.08
C ASN A 395 -20.84 35.35 -7.63
N ASN A 396 -20.71 36.31 -6.70
CA ASN A 396 -20.73 36.19 -5.24
C ASN A 396 -21.97 35.48 -4.66
N VAL A 397 -22.09 34.16 -4.76
CA VAL A 397 -23.26 33.46 -4.17
C VAL A 397 -22.93 32.21 -3.34
N ILE A 398 -21.70 31.64 -3.35
CA ILE A 398 -21.42 30.41 -2.58
C ILE A 398 -20.07 30.51 -1.85
N ASP A 399 -20.10 30.33 -0.52
CA ASP A 399 -18.90 30.16 0.30
C ASP A 399 -18.32 28.76 0.05
N ILE A 400 -17.12 28.69 -0.55
CA ILE A 400 -16.48 27.44 -1.00
C ILE A 400 -16.13 26.53 0.19
N THR A 401 -16.05 27.08 1.41
CA THR A 401 -15.91 26.28 2.63
C THR A 401 -17.16 25.45 2.96
N GLU A 402 -18.30 25.73 2.33
CA GLU A 402 -19.50 24.88 2.40
C GLU A 402 -19.47 23.75 1.34
N LEU A 403 -18.63 23.85 0.30
CA LEU A 403 -18.50 22.85 -0.76
C LEU A 403 -17.45 21.77 -0.46
N THR A 404 -16.57 22.00 0.52
CA THR A 404 -15.55 21.03 0.93
C THR A 404 -15.79 20.53 2.35
N ASP A 405 -15.65 19.22 2.55
CA ASP A 405 -15.82 18.60 3.87
C ASP A 405 -14.61 18.81 4.81
N THR A 406 -13.81 19.86 4.58
CA THR A 406 -12.64 20.18 5.39
C THR A 406 -13.00 20.53 6.84
N LYS A 407 -14.22 21.06 7.07
CA LYS A 407 -14.78 21.31 8.42
C LYS A 407 -14.87 20.03 9.25
N ILE A 408 -15.18 18.88 8.63
CA ILE A 408 -15.23 17.57 9.31
C ILE A 408 -13.85 17.18 9.87
N LEU A 409 -12.76 17.59 9.22
CA LEU A 409 -11.42 17.35 9.76
C LEU A 409 -11.20 18.12 11.07
N ASP A 410 -11.63 19.38 11.10
CA ASP A 410 -11.52 20.24 12.28
C ASP A 410 -12.39 19.69 13.44
N GLU A 411 -13.63 19.30 13.15
CA GLU A 411 -14.54 18.63 14.12
C GLU A 411 -13.91 17.38 14.74
N LEU A 412 -13.18 16.60 13.94
CA LEU A 412 -12.54 15.35 14.36
C LEU A 412 -11.13 15.55 14.93
N CYS A 413 -10.66 16.80 15.05
CA CYS A 413 -9.31 17.17 15.45
C CYS A 413 -8.23 16.46 14.61
N ILE A 414 -8.46 16.35 13.31
CA ILE A 414 -7.55 15.75 12.34
C ILE A 414 -6.81 16.89 11.61
N PRO A 415 -5.45 16.89 11.57
CA PRO A 415 -4.70 17.93 10.88
C PRO A 415 -5.03 18.01 9.38
N LYS A 416 -5.24 19.23 8.86
CA LYS A 416 -5.41 19.46 7.41
C LYS A 416 -4.16 19.09 6.63
N HIS A 417 -2.97 19.45 7.10
CA HIS A 417 -1.72 19.08 6.45
C HIS A 417 -1.25 17.67 6.83
N ARG A 418 -0.74 16.94 5.84
CA ARG A 418 -0.13 15.61 6.02
C ARG A 418 1.38 15.76 6.16
N ASN A 419 1.97 14.88 6.97
CA ASN A 419 3.41 14.71 7.03
C ASN A 419 3.82 13.51 6.18
N SER A 420 4.38 13.76 4.99
CA SER A 420 4.99 12.71 4.16
C SER A 420 6.52 12.77 4.28
N PRO A 421 7.19 11.64 4.61
CA PRO A 421 8.66 11.56 4.53
C PRO A 421 9.15 11.47 3.07
N ASP A 422 8.27 11.12 2.13
CA ASP A 422 8.54 11.16 0.70
C ASP A 422 8.11 12.53 0.15
N LEU A 423 9.08 13.33 -0.29
CA LEU A 423 8.84 14.67 -0.85
C LEU A 423 8.72 14.67 -2.37
N VAL A 424 8.92 13.52 -3.03
CA VAL A 424 8.84 13.42 -4.49
C VAL A 424 7.38 13.42 -4.94
N VAL A 425 7.13 14.12 -6.04
CA VAL A 425 5.83 14.14 -6.72
C VAL A 425 5.99 13.57 -8.14
N ASN A 426 5.21 12.53 -8.49
CA ASN A 426 5.11 12.03 -9.88
C ASN A 426 3.74 12.39 -10.51
N ASN A 427 3.52 11.99 -11.77
CA ASN A 427 2.29 12.35 -12.49
C ASN A 427 1.06 11.67 -11.86
N PHE A 428 1.17 10.41 -11.46
CA PHE A 428 0.13 9.71 -10.70
C PHE A 428 -0.12 10.35 -9.33
N GLY A 429 0.90 10.90 -8.69
CA GLY A 429 0.79 11.71 -7.47
C GLY A 429 -0.12 12.91 -7.65
N ARG A 430 0.06 13.66 -8.74
CA ARG A 430 -0.81 14.80 -9.08
C ARG A 430 -2.24 14.35 -9.36
N LYS A 431 -2.41 13.31 -10.19
CA LYS A 431 -3.74 12.74 -10.49
C LYS A 431 -4.47 12.23 -9.25
N LEU A 432 -3.77 11.59 -8.32
CA LEU A 432 -4.37 11.13 -7.06
C LEU A 432 -4.82 12.31 -6.19
N VAL A 433 -4.01 13.38 -6.14
CA VAL A 433 -4.37 14.61 -5.42
C VAL A 433 -5.57 15.31 -6.07
N ASP A 434 -5.62 15.39 -7.40
CA ASP A 434 -6.74 15.96 -8.13
C ASP A 434 -8.02 15.13 -7.90
N PHE A 435 -7.92 13.80 -7.96
CA PHE A 435 -9.02 12.90 -7.57
C PHE A 435 -9.50 13.17 -6.14
N CYS A 436 -8.58 13.36 -5.18
CA CYS A 436 -8.95 13.67 -3.80
C CYS A 436 -9.71 14.99 -3.68
N LYS A 437 -9.21 16.05 -4.32
CA LYS A 437 -9.83 17.38 -4.33
C LYS A 437 -11.21 17.36 -4.97
N ASN A 438 -11.33 16.72 -6.13
CA ASN A 438 -12.59 16.67 -6.90
C ASN A 438 -13.70 15.89 -6.18
N ASN A 439 -13.33 14.94 -5.33
CA ASN A 439 -14.27 14.00 -4.72
C ASN A 439 -14.40 14.16 -3.19
N ASN A 440 -13.83 15.21 -2.59
CA ASN A 440 -13.79 15.42 -1.13
C ASN A 440 -13.27 14.19 -0.36
N VAL A 441 -12.18 13.62 -0.87
CA VAL A 441 -11.54 12.42 -0.32
C VAL A 441 -10.22 12.79 0.33
N PHE A 442 -9.97 12.23 1.52
CA PHE A 442 -8.85 12.61 2.37
C PHE A 442 -7.90 11.44 2.60
N ILE A 443 -6.61 11.68 2.40
CA ILE A 443 -5.52 10.73 2.63
C ILE A 443 -5.21 10.60 4.13
N TYR A 444 -5.05 9.37 4.61
CA TYR A 444 -4.79 9.07 6.02
C TYR A 444 -3.30 9.11 6.37
N ASN A 445 -2.46 8.72 5.43
CA ASN A 445 -1.00 8.68 5.57
C ASN A 445 -0.44 10.04 5.97
N GLY A 446 0.33 10.09 7.06
CA GLY A 446 0.89 11.33 7.59
C GLY A 446 -0.08 12.17 8.41
N ARG A 447 -1.29 11.69 8.72
CA ARG A 447 -2.38 12.50 9.29
C ARG A 447 -3.12 11.83 10.45
N ILE A 448 -3.32 10.52 10.41
CA ILE A 448 -4.20 9.80 11.34
C ILE A 448 -3.42 8.79 12.18
N GLY A 449 -3.85 8.59 13.44
CA GLY A 449 -3.36 7.52 14.31
C GLY A 449 -1.88 7.66 14.67
N ASN A 450 -1.15 6.55 14.64
CA ASN A 450 0.30 6.53 14.92
C ASN A 450 1.13 7.02 13.72
N ASP A 451 0.52 7.18 12.55
CA ASP A 451 1.19 7.66 11.34
C ASP A 451 1.17 9.19 11.20
N LYS A 452 0.76 9.94 12.23
CA LYS A 452 0.74 11.43 12.20
C LYS A 452 2.10 12.06 11.85
N ALA A 453 3.21 11.42 12.22
CA ALA A 453 4.55 11.90 11.88
C ALA A 453 4.99 11.52 10.45
N GLY A 454 4.21 10.68 9.77
CA GLY A 454 4.52 10.14 8.45
C GLY A 454 5.49 8.97 8.51
N LYS A 455 5.21 7.93 7.73
CA LYS A 455 6.11 6.80 7.52
C LYS A 455 6.10 6.36 6.06
N SER A 456 7.26 5.96 5.56
CA SER A 456 7.38 5.40 4.21
C SER A 456 6.63 4.08 4.11
N THR A 457 5.85 3.90 3.06
CA THR A 457 5.14 2.65 2.81
C THR A 457 6.00 1.66 2.04
N SER A 458 7.14 2.09 1.51
CA SER A 458 8.13 1.20 0.90
C SER A 458 9.47 1.17 1.63
N LYS A 459 10.23 0.10 1.39
CA LYS A 459 11.63 -0.05 1.80
C LYS A 459 12.53 1.03 1.18
N ASN A 460 12.14 1.59 0.03
CA ASN A 460 12.90 2.61 -0.70
C ASN A 460 12.54 4.04 -0.25
N LEU A 461 11.91 4.17 0.92
CA LEU A 461 11.49 5.44 1.50
C LEU A 461 10.42 6.19 0.68
N SER A 462 9.73 5.51 -0.24
CA SER A 462 8.59 6.07 -0.95
C SER A 462 7.28 5.89 -0.17
N VAL A 463 6.33 6.77 -0.43
CA VAL A 463 4.93 6.64 -0.02
C VAL A 463 4.11 6.46 -1.30
N VAL A 464 3.59 5.26 -1.51
CA VAL A 464 2.80 4.87 -2.69
C VAL A 464 1.56 4.03 -2.34
N ASP A 465 1.55 3.47 -1.12
CA ASP A 465 0.42 2.72 -0.59
C ASP A 465 -0.42 3.67 0.28
N TYR A 466 -1.68 3.89 -0.07
CA TYR A 466 -2.54 4.83 0.64
C TYR A 466 -3.75 4.16 1.25
N ALA A 467 -4.21 4.72 2.36
CA ALA A 467 -5.61 4.66 2.76
C ALA A 467 -6.21 6.05 2.63
N LEU A 468 -7.36 6.16 1.98
CA LEU A 468 -8.08 7.41 1.78
C LEU A 468 -9.58 7.17 1.75
N SER A 469 -10.37 8.15 2.20
CA SER A 469 -11.83 8.04 2.22
C SER A 469 -12.52 9.38 2.09
N THR A 470 -13.82 9.33 1.80
CA THR A 470 -14.72 10.46 2.04
C THR A 470 -14.62 10.94 3.50
N ALA A 471 -14.90 12.22 3.75
CA ALA A 471 -14.82 12.80 5.09
C ALA A 471 -15.76 12.15 6.09
N HIS A 472 -16.98 11.79 5.67
CA HIS A 472 -17.96 11.16 6.56
C HIS A 472 -17.47 9.84 7.16
N LEU A 473 -16.68 9.05 6.40
CA LEU A 473 -16.12 7.81 6.93
C LEU A 473 -15.07 8.04 8.02
N LEU A 474 -14.40 9.19 8.05
CA LEU A 474 -13.41 9.53 9.09
C LEU A 474 -14.00 9.49 10.51
N LYS A 475 -15.31 9.70 10.64
CA LYS A 475 -16.04 9.60 11.91
C LYS A 475 -15.98 8.19 12.52
N PHE A 476 -15.74 7.16 11.71
CA PHE A 476 -15.63 5.76 12.11
C PHE A 476 -14.17 5.31 12.28
N VAL A 477 -13.19 6.11 11.82
CA VAL A 477 -11.76 5.75 11.90
C VAL A 477 -11.26 5.88 13.33
N LYS A 478 -10.81 4.78 13.94
CA LYS A 478 -10.23 4.77 15.30
C LYS A 478 -8.71 4.81 15.28
N HIS A 479 -8.09 4.14 14.31
CA HIS A 479 -6.65 4.05 14.22
C HIS A 479 -6.16 3.82 12.80
N PHE A 480 -5.03 4.41 12.45
CA PHE A 480 -4.29 4.14 11.23
C PHE A 480 -2.78 4.10 11.54
N GLU A 481 -2.09 3.12 10.97
CA GLU A 481 -0.63 3.04 11.02
C GLU A 481 -0.04 2.31 9.82
N VAL A 482 1.15 2.75 9.39
CA VAL A 482 2.01 2.00 8.47
C VAL A 482 2.85 1.03 9.30
N LEU A 483 2.63 -0.28 9.12
CA LEU A 483 3.35 -1.31 9.88
C LEU A 483 4.82 -1.39 9.46
N GLU A 484 5.66 -2.04 10.27
CA GLU A 484 7.06 -2.26 9.90
C GLU A 484 7.16 -3.18 8.68
N PHE A 485 8.03 -2.81 7.74
CA PHE A 485 8.38 -3.64 6.60
C PHE A 485 8.78 -5.04 7.06
N SER A 486 8.16 -6.06 6.47
CA SER A 486 8.49 -7.46 6.71
C SER A 486 8.77 -8.17 5.40
N LYS A 487 9.97 -8.77 5.31
CA LYS A 487 10.37 -9.57 4.15
C LYS A 487 9.45 -10.76 3.89
N LEU A 488 8.65 -11.15 4.87
CA LEU A 488 7.68 -12.25 4.75
C LEU A 488 6.45 -11.85 3.94
N TYR A 489 6.06 -10.59 3.98
CA TYR A 489 4.82 -10.11 3.36
C TYR A 489 5.09 -9.43 2.01
N SER A 490 6.24 -8.79 1.84
CA SER A 490 6.60 -8.12 0.58
C SER A 490 8.13 -8.02 0.44
N ASP A 491 8.61 -7.76 -0.77
CA ASP A 491 9.97 -7.27 -1.02
C ASP A 491 10.17 -5.79 -0.79
N ILE A 492 9.13 -5.01 -1.05
CA ILE A 492 9.22 -3.56 -1.14
C ILE A 492 8.22 -2.90 -0.19
N HIS A 493 6.99 -3.40 -0.07
CA HIS A 493 5.89 -2.70 0.59
C HIS A 493 5.75 -3.04 2.08
N SER A 494 5.32 -2.05 2.85
CA SER A 494 4.95 -2.15 4.25
C SER A 494 3.42 -2.22 4.35
N PRO A 495 2.86 -3.13 5.16
CA PRO A 495 1.41 -3.23 5.27
C PRO A 495 0.78 -1.98 5.92
N LEU A 496 -0.40 -1.59 5.44
CA LEU A 496 -1.25 -0.59 6.09
C LEU A 496 -2.19 -1.28 7.09
N SER A 497 -2.39 -0.67 8.26
CA SER A 497 -3.34 -1.14 9.27
C SER A 497 -4.36 -0.06 9.57
N LEU A 498 -5.61 -0.31 9.19
CA LEU A 498 -6.75 0.56 9.43
C LEU A 498 -7.71 -0.11 10.41
N VAL A 499 -8.11 0.63 11.45
CA VAL A 499 -9.12 0.18 12.42
C VAL A 499 -10.31 1.13 12.35
N LEU A 500 -11.45 0.57 11.96
CA LEU A 500 -12.74 1.23 12.00
C LEU A 500 -13.56 0.70 13.18
N GLY A 501 -14.48 1.51 13.69
CA GLY A 501 -15.46 1.13 14.70
C GLY A 501 -16.63 2.09 14.70
N GLU A 502 -17.49 2.00 15.71
CA GLU A 502 -18.65 2.89 15.92
C GLU A 502 -18.26 4.37 15.88
N ILE A 503 -19.23 5.25 15.64
CA ILE A 503 -19.03 6.71 15.50
C ILE A 503 -18.20 7.28 16.68
N ARG A 504 -17.27 8.18 16.40
CA ARG A 504 -16.58 8.97 17.44
C ARG A 504 -17.61 9.89 18.11
N PRO A 505 -17.83 9.83 19.43
CA PRO A 505 -18.56 10.89 20.11
C PRO A 505 -17.78 12.21 19.95
N GLU A 506 -18.52 13.32 19.81
CA GLU A 506 -18.00 14.69 19.83
C GLU A 506 -17.03 14.86 21.02
N CYS A 507 -15.98 15.66 20.81
CA CYS A 507 -14.91 15.90 21.79
C CYS A 507 -15.47 16.43 23.12
N ILE A 508 -15.81 15.53 24.04
CA ILE A 508 -15.89 15.85 25.46
C ILE A 508 -14.48 15.69 26.04
N HIS A 509 -13.96 16.79 26.55
CA HIS A 509 -12.76 16.84 27.37
C HIS A 509 -12.73 15.67 28.37
N GLN A 510 -11.55 15.05 28.47
CA GLN A 510 -11.04 14.25 29.59
C GLN A 510 -12.11 13.79 30.61
N ASN A 511 -12.41 12.49 30.61
CA ASN A 511 -12.03 11.65 31.75
C ASN A 511 -12.23 10.16 31.45
N GLU A 512 -11.24 9.44 31.96
CA GLU A 512 -11.13 8.03 32.27
C GLU A 512 -12.35 7.14 32.02
N CYS A 513 -12.08 6.08 31.24
CA CYS A 513 -12.99 4.99 30.98
C CYS A 513 -13.19 4.10 32.21
N ASP A 514 -14.27 4.33 32.92
CA ASP A 514 -14.90 3.32 33.76
C ASP A 514 -15.60 2.28 32.87
N ARG A 515 -14.98 1.10 32.73
CA ARG A 515 -15.68 -0.18 32.50
C ARG A 515 -14.90 -1.30 33.17
N ASN A 516 -15.61 -2.10 33.97
CA ASN A 516 -15.14 -3.31 34.66
C ASN A 516 -14.39 -4.29 33.71
N ILE A 517 -13.07 -4.16 33.63
CA ILE A 517 -12.14 -5.04 32.90
C ILE A 517 -11.13 -5.56 33.92
N PRO A 518 -10.70 -6.83 33.88
CA PRO A 518 -9.71 -7.34 34.84
C PRO A 518 -8.41 -6.56 34.69
N VAL A 519 -8.12 -5.75 35.70
CA VAL A 519 -6.98 -4.85 35.73
C VAL A 519 -5.71 -5.65 35.99
N ARG A 520 -4.68 -5.51 35.13
CA ARG A 520 -3.33 -6.07 35.37
C ARG A 520 -2.33 -4.96 35.60
N ILE A 521 -1.43 -5.17 36.56
CA ILE A 521 -0.29 -4.28 36.84
C ILE A 521 0.57 -4.17 35.58
N LYS A 522 1.00 -2.94 35.23
CA LYS A 522 1.89 -2.69 34.09
C LYS A 522 3.19 -3.47 34.25
N PRO A 523 3.80 -3.97 33.16
CA PRO A 523 5.06 -4.70 33.24
C PRO A 523 6.18 -3.87 33.88
N TRP A 524 7.08 -4.55 34.58
CA TRP A 524 8.26 -3.94 35.20
C TRP A 524 9.08 -3.12 34.20
N LYS A 525 9.47 -1.91 34.59
CA LYS A 525 10.44 -1.07 33.88
C LYS A 525 11.61 -0.77 34.81
N PHE A 526 12.84 -0.94 34.33
CA PHE A 526 14.05 -0.77 35.15
C PHE A 526 14.15 0.63 35.78
N GLU A 527 13.73 1.65 35.04
CA GLU A 527 13.61 3.06 35.45
C GLU A 527 12.64 3.28 36.63
N LYS A 528 11.71 2.34 36.89
CA LYS A 528 10.76 2.39 38.03
C LYS A 528 11.25 1.63 39.27
N SER A 529 12.51 1.18 39.28
CA SER A 529 13.07 0.40 40.40
C SER A 529 13.14 1.19 41.70
N LEU A 530 13.54 2.46 41.65
CA LEU A 530 13.60 3.33 42.82
C LEU A 530 12.19 3.65 43.34
N ASP A 531 11.26 3.97 42.44
CA ASP A 531 9.85 4.21 42.77
C ASP A 531 9.20 2.98 43.41
N PHE A 532 9.54 1.77 42.96
CA PHE A 532 9.08 0.53 43.59
C PHE A 532 9.62 0.36 45.00
N LYS A 533 10.93 0.57 45.19
CA LYS A 533 11.57 0.47 46.50
C LYS A 533 10.95 1.46 47.51
N ASN A 534 10.70 2.69 47.07
CA ASN A 534 10.13 3.74 47.93
C ASN A 534 8.66 3.51 48.28
N ASN A 535 7.94 2.72 47.49
CA ASN A 535 6.52 2.42 47.71
C ASN A 535 6.28 1.10 48.48
N ILE A 536 7.34 0.42 48.94
CA ILE A 536 7.19 -0.71 49.85
C ILE A 536 6.84 -0.18 51.24
N ASP A 537 5.67 -0.56 51.73
CA ASP A 537 5.20 -0.20 53.07
C ASP A 537 5.96 -0.99 54.14
N LEU A 538 6.97 -0.34 54.73
CA LEU A 538 7.82 -0.93 55.76
C LEU A 538 7.05 -1.28 57.04
N SER A 539 5.99 -0.54 57.38
CA SER A 539 5.19 -0.82 58.59
C SER A 539 4.44 -2.14 58.47
N ARG A 540 3.95 -2.46 57.26
CA ARG A 540 3.30 -3.75 56.98
C ARG A 540 4.30 -4.90 56.91
N VAL A 541 5.53 -4.64 56.48
CA VAL A 541 6.61 -5.64 56.53
C VAL A 541 6.95 -5.97 57.98
N GLU A 542 7.04 -4.96 58.86
CA GLU A 542 7.26 -5.15 60.30
C GLU A 542 6.13 -5.96 60.95
N ALA A 543 4.86 -5.68 60.63
CA ALA A 543 3.73 -6.46 61.12
C ALA A 543 3.77 -7.94 60.68
N VAL A 544 4.21 -8.22 59.45
CA VAL A 544 4.39 -9.61 58.97
C VAL A 544 5.52 -10.31 59.71
N LEU A 545 6.60 -9.59 60.05
CA LEU A 545 7.70 -10.13 60.84
C LEU A 545 7.27 -10.46 62.28
N GLU A 546 6.50 -9.57 62.93
CA GLU A 546 5.93 -9.85 64.25
C GLU A 546 4.99 -11.07 64.23
N ASN A 547 4.13 -11.18 63.21
CA ASN A 547 3.26 -12.34 63.03
C ASN A 547 4.06 -13.64 62.86
N LEU A 548 5.18 -13.60 62.14
CA LEU A 548 6.09 -14.74 61.98
C LEU A 548 6.78 -15.13 63.30
N ASP A 549 7.19 -14.15 64.10
CA ASP A 549 7.80 -14.40 65.42
C ASP A 549 6.80 -14.99 66.42
N ILE A 550 5.53 -14.54 66.38
CA ILE A 550 4.44 -15.11 67.18
C ILE A 550 4.17 -16.58 66.77
N LEU A 551 4.14 -16.87 65.47
CA LEU A 551 3.97 -18.25 64.96
C LEU A 551 5.14 -19.16 65.34
N ASN A 552 6.36 -18.61 65.41
CA ASN A 552 7.56 -19.35 65.78
C ASN A 552 7.64 -19.64 67.29
N THR A 553 6.99 -18.82 68.13
CA THR A 553 7.05 -18.94 69.60
C THR A 553 5.88 -19.71 70.21
N ASN A 554 4.71 -19.75 69.56
CA ASN A 554 3.47 -20.25 70.18
C ASN A 554 2.92 -21.58 69.63
N THR A 555 3.57 -22.23 68.67
CA THR A 555 3.01 -23.47 68.08
C THR A 555 4.06 -24.55 67.81
N THR A 556 3.88 -25.75 68.39
CA THR A 556 4.67 -26.95 68.07
C THR A 556 4.28 -27.61 66.75
N ASP A 557 3.20 -27.15 66.10
CA ASP A 557 2.71 -27.67 64.83
C ASP A 557 2.10 -26.53 63.98
N ILE A 558 2.80 -26.09 62.93
CA ILE A 558 2.39 -24.95 62.10
C ILE A 558 1.34 -25.41 61.07
N GLN A 559 0.15 -24.82 61.12
CA GLN A 559 -0.92 -25.14 60.19
C GLN A 559 -0.67 -24.52 58.81
N LYS A 560 -1.06 -25.26 57.76
CA LYS A 560 -0.95 -24.83 56.36
C LYS A 560 -1.63 -23.48 56.08
N ASP A 561 -2.75 -23.21 56.76
CA ASP A 561 -3.52 -21.99 56.55
C ASP A 561 -2.80 -20.75 57.09
N SER A 562 -2.07 -20.88 58.20
CA SER A 562 -1.23 -19.80 58.74
C SER A 562 -0.10 -19.43 57.79
N VAL A 563 0.52 -20.43 57.14
CA VAL A 563 1.56 -20.20 56.12
C VAL A 563 0.95 -19.51 54.89
N ASN A 564 -0.22 -19.97 54.43
CA ASN A 564 -0.91 -19.35 53.30
C ASN A 564 -1.26 -17.89 53.58
N GLN A 565 -1.68 -17.58 54.81
CA GLN A 565 -2.01 -16.22 55.22
C GLN A 565 -0.80 -15.29 55.16
N VAL A 566 0.35 -15.71 55.70
CA VAL A 566 1.60 -14.94 55.62
C VAL A 566 2.02 -14.72 54.17
N VAL A 567 1.98 -15.77 53.33
CA VAL A 567 2.31 -15.67 51.91
C VAL A 567 1.38 -14.69 51.19
N GLN A 568 0.09 -14.70 51.52
CA GLN A 568 -0.89 -13.78 50.98
C GLN A 568 -0.59 -12.33 51.38
N GLU A 569 -0.22 -12.09 52.63
CA GLU A 569 0.14 -10.76 53.13
C GLU A 569 1.40 -10.20 52.44
N ILE A 570 2.45 -11.02 52.32
CA ILE A 570 3.68 -10.64 51.57
C ILE A 570 3.33 -10.34 50.11
N SER A 571 2.54 -11.21 49.47
CA SER A 571 2.12 -11.01 48.08
C SER A 571 1.33 -9.70 47.93
N ASN A 572 0.46 -9.36 48.88
CA ASN A 572 -0.32 -8.13 48.84
C ASN A 572 0.56 -6.88 48.94
N ILE A 573 1.55 -6.87 49.85
CA ILE A 573 2.51 -5.76 49.99
C ILE A 573 3.24 -5.52 48.66
N LEU A 574 3.75 -6.58 48.03
CA LEU A 574 4.47 -6.48 46.76
C LEU A 574 3.57 -6.05 45.60
N LEU A 575 2.34 -6.56 45.54
CA LEU A 575 1.37 -6.21 44.50
C LEU A 575 0.93 -4.75 44.61
N GLU A 576 0.73 -4.23 45.81
CA GLU A 576 0.31 -2.86 46.03
C GLU A 576 1.43 -1.86 45.74
N SER A 577 2.65 -2.17 46.18
CA SER A 577 3.86 -1.45 45.79
C SER A 577 4.00 -1.41 44.26
N ALA A 578 3.75 -2.54 43.58
CA ALA A 578 3.83 -2.63 42.12
C ALA A 578 2.74 -1.83 41.42
N LYS A 579 1.51 -1.83 41.94
CA LYS A 579 0.40 -1.00 41.42
C LYS A 579 0.76 0.49 41.49
N ASN A 580 1.28 0.93 42.63
CA ASN A 580 1.61 2.34 42.88
C ASN A 580 2.79 2.81 42.01
N SER A 581 3.80 1.96 41.79
CA SER A 581 4.99 2.36 41.03
C SER A 581 4.88 2.15 39.52
N LEU A 582 4.14 1.12 39.08
CA LEU A 582 4.08 0.74 37.66
C LEU A 582 2.78 1.22 36.98
N GLY A 583 1.68 1.36 37.73
CA GLY A 583 0.35 1.64 37.20
C GLY A 583 -0.36 0.42 36.61
N LEU A 584 -1.53 0.62 36.01
CA LEU A 584 -2.46 -0.45 35.62
C LEU A 584 -2.73 -0.50 34.10
N THR A 585 -3.07 -1.68 33.56
CA THR A 585 -3.46 -1.91 32.15
C THR A 585 -4.70 -2.79 32.02
N CYS A 586 -5.48 -2.54 30.97
CA CYS A 586 -6.66 -3.33 30.61
C CYS A 586 -6.25 -4.60 29.83
N GLY A 587 -6.60 -5.79 30.35
CA GLY A 587 -6.27 -7.07 29.72
C GLY A 587 -7.27 -7.52 28.64
N LYS A 588 -6.79 -8.06 27.51
CA LYS A 588 -7.61 -8.85 26.56
C LYS A 588 -7.77 -10.29 27.05
N GLN A 589 -8.96 -10.87 26.89
CA GLN A 589 -9.22 -12.29 27.12
C GLN A 589 -8.43 -13.16 26.13
N ASN A 590 -7.76 -14.21 26.63
CA ASN A 590 -7.13 -15.22 25.79
C ASN A 590 -8.17 -16.31 25.47
N SER A 591 -8.47 -16.51 24.19
CA SER A 591 -9.16 -17.72 23.73
C SER A 591 -8.19 -18.91 23.72
N GLU A 592 -8.70 -20.07 24.14
CA GLU A 592 -7.97 -21.32 24.24
C GLU A 592 -7.45 -21.79 22.88
N ASN A 593 -6.15 -22.10 22.82
CA ASN A 593 -5.50 -22.59 21.60
C ASN A 593 -5.76 -24.10 21.44
N SER A 594 -6.65 -24.47 20.51
CA SER A 594 -6.67 -25.82 19.96
C SER A 594 -5.49 -26.01 19.00
N LYS A 595 -4.74 -27.12 19.17
CA LYS A 595 -3.60 -27.47 18.32
C LYS A 595 -4.08 -27.84 16.91
N LYS A 596 -4.18 -26.85 16.00
CA LYS A 596 -4.41 -27.11 14.56
C LYS A 596 -3.16 -27.75 13.92
N GLN A 597 -3.32 -28.94 13.32
CA GLN A 597 -2.33 -29.58 12.44
C GLN A 597 -1.94 -28.65 11.27
N PRO A 598 -0.68 -28.64 10.82
CA PRO A 598 -0.27 -27.78 9.70
C PRO A 598 -0.86 -28.31 8.38
N ASN A 599 -1.74 -27.51 7.76
CA ASN A 599 -2.51 -27.87 6.57
C ASN A 599 -1.70 -27.94 5.26
N LYS A 600 -0.36 -27.90 5.31
CA LYS A 600 0.50 -27.79 4.11
C LYS A 600 1.58 -28.87 4.13
N LEU A 601 1.57 -29.74 3.12
CA LEU A 601 2.49 -30.89 2.97
C LEU A 601 3.98 -30.48 2.91
N TRP A 602 4.28 -29.28 2.43
CA TRP A 602 5.64 -28.74 2.39
C TRP A 602 6.10 -28.12 3.72
N PHE A 603 5.19 -27.88 4.67
CA PHE A 603 5.49 -27.22 5.94
C PHE A 603 5.96 -28.25 6.97
N ASN A 604 7.27 -28.40 7.12
CA ASN A 604 7.87 -29.42 7.96
C ASN A 604 8.28 -28.91 9.37
N SER A 605 8.91 -29.78 10.15
CA SER A 605 9.43 -29.47 11.50
C SER A 605 10.37 -28.24 11.52
N ASP A 606 11.18 -28.05 10.48
CA ASP A 606 12.15 -26.95 10.43
C ASP A 606 11.44 -25.61 10.17
N CYS A 607 10.45 -25.59 9.27
CA CYS A 607 9.54 -24.45 9.12
C CYS A 607 8.84 -24.12 10.44
N TYR A 608 8.39 -25.14 11.19
CA TYR A 608 7.75 -24.94 12.49
C TYR A 608 8.70 -24.32 13.52
N LYS A 609 9.93 -24.85 13.65
CA LYS A 609 10.97 -24.34 14.56
C LYS A 609 11.32 -22.89 14.23
N ALA A 610 11.60 -22.59 12.96
CA ALA A 610 11.91 -21.24 12.51
C ALA A 610 10.76 -20.24 12.75
N ARG A 611 9.50 -20.65 12.52
CA ARG A 611 8.32 -19.85 12.83
C ARG A 611 8.18 -19.58 14.33
N LYS A 612 8.46 -20.56 15.18
CA LYS A 612 8.41 -20.44 16.64
C LYS A 612 9.43 -19.42 17.14
N GLU A 613 10.66 -19.47 16.62
CA GLU A 613 11.72 -18.50 16.94
C GLU A 613 11.37 -17.08 16.48
N LEU A 614 10.82 -16.93 15.27
CA LEU A 614 10.33 -15.64 14.81
C LEU A 614 9.23 -15.06 15.73
N ARG A 615 8.25 -15.88 16.12
CA ARG A 615 7.19 -15.45 17.06
C ARG A 615 7.78 -15.06 18.42
N ARG A 616 8.82 -15.76 18.89
CA ARG A 616 9.56 -15.38 20.10
C ARG A 616 10.25 -14.03 19.93
N ALA A 617 10.97 -13.82 18.82
CA ALA A 617 11.63 -12.55 18.52
C ALA A 617 10.63 -11.37 18.45
N LYS A 618 9.49 -11.54 17.77
CA LYS A 618 8.43 -10.51 17.71
C LYS A 618 7.85 -10.19 19.09
N ARG A 619 7.64 -11.20 19.94
CA ARG A 619 7.19 -11.00 21.33
C ARG A 619 8.22 -10.25 22.17
N LEU A 620 9.50 -10.60 22.05
CA LEU A 620 10.59 -9.91 22.75
C LEU A 620 10.72 -8.45 22.29
N TYR A 621 10.63 -8.19 20.99
CA TYR A 621 10.64 -6.82 20.46
C TYR A 621 9.45 -6.00 20.98
N LYS A 622 8.24 -6.58 20.95
CA LYS A 622 7.04 -5.93 21.51
C LYS A 622 7.17 -5.63 23.01
N HIS A 623 7.81 -6.51 23.77
CA HIS A 623 7.93 -6.36 25.23
C HIS A 623 9.03 -5.37 25.62
N TYR A 624 10.20 -5.46 25.00
CA TYR A 624 11.40 -4.74 25.47
C TYR A 624 11.76 -3.51 24.64
N GLY A 625 11.27 -3.38 23.40
CA GLY A 625 11.48 -2.21 22.55
C GLY A 625 12.94 -1.76 22.44
N SER A 626 13.74 -2.34 21.52
CA SER A 626 15.11 -1.86 21.26
C SER A 626 15.61 -2.23 19.87
N ASN A 627 16.66 -1.56 19.40
CA ASN A 627 17.33 -1.87 18.12
C ASN A 627 17.89 -3.29 18.09
N VAL A 628 18.34 -3.84 19.22
CA VAL A 628 18.84 -5.21 19.33
C VAL A 628 17.71 -6.21 19.08
N PHE A 629 16.54 -6.00 19.68
CA PHE A 629 15.38 -6.87 19.46
C PHE A 629 14.79 -6.68 18.05
N LYS A 630 14.80 -5.45 17.50
CA LYS A 630 14.43 -5.17 16.11
C LYS A 630 15.33 -5.92 15.12
N HIS A 631 16.64 -5.91 15.35
CA HIS A 631 17.61 -6.66 14.55
C HIS A 631 17.38 -8.18 14.67
N ARG A 632 17.10 -8.68 15.87
CA ARG A 632 16.76 -10.10 16.09
C ARG A 632 15.51 -10.54 15.35
N VAL A 633 14.47 -9.70 15.30
CA VAL A 633 13.27 -9.96 14.47
C VAL A 633 13.68 -10.07 13.01
N LYS A 634 14.47 -9.12 12.50
CA LYS A 634 14.92 -9.10 11.09
C LYS A 634 15.72 -10.36 10.70
N ILE A 635 16.66 -10.80 11.54
CA ILE A 635 17.41 -12.06 11.31
C ILE A 635 16.45 -13.25 11.31
N SER A 636 15.55 -13.32 12.30
CA SER A 636 14.61 -14.44 12.43
C SER A 636 13.62 -14.50 11.27
N GLU A 637 13.22 -13.36 10.71
CA GLU A 637 12.38 -13.28 9.50
C GLU A 637 13.12 -13.77 8.27
N MET A 638 14.38 -13.36 8.07
CA MET A 638 15.20 -13.85 6.97
C MET A 638 15.41 -15.35 7.05
N TYR A 639 15.75 -15.86 8.23
CA TYR A 639 15.94 -17.28 8.46
C TYR A 639 14.65 -18.08 8.19
N TYR A 640 13.52 -17.64 8.74
CA TYR A 640 12.24 -18.30 8.51
C TYR A 640 11.84 -18.29 7.02
N LYS A 641 12.04 -17.17 6.33
CA LYS A 641 11.76 -17.07 4.89
C LYS A 641 12.60 -18.05 4.08
N ASN A 642 13.91 -18.08 4.31
CA ASN A 642 14.82 -18.98 3.59
C ASN A 642 14.41 -20.45 3.78
N ILE A 643 14.14 -20.85 5.03
CA ILE A 643 13.70 -22.23 5.33
C ILE A 643 12.37 -22.54 4.65
N MET A 644 11.43 -21.57 4.59
CA MET A 644 10.16 -21.75 3.91
C MET A 644 10.37 -21.95 2.40
N ASP A 645 11.16 -21.08 1.77
CA ASP A 645 11.42 -21.09 0.32
C ASP A 645 12.14 -22.39 -0.10
N GLU A 646 13.16 -22.82 0.66
CA GLU A 646 13.85 -24.10 0.44
C GLU A 646 12.90 -25.30 0.48
N ASN A 647 11.97 -25.33 1.44
CA ASN A 647 11.01 -26.42 1.58
C ASN A 647 9.94 -26.42 0.47
N ILE A 648 9.47 -25.24 0.04
CA ILE A 648 8.56 -25.10 -1.10
C ILE A 648 9.25 -25.57 -2.39
N ILE A 649 10.49 -25.14 -2.64
CA ILE A 649 11.26 -25.54 -3.83
C ILE A 649 11.47 -27.06 -3.85
N LYS A 650 11.86 -27.64 -2.71
CA LYS A 650 12.04 -29.09 -2.57
C LYS A 650 10.73 -29.83 -2.85
N PHE A 651 9.63 -29.42 -2.24
CA PHE A 651 8.32 -30.03 -2.45
C PHE A 651 7.87 -29.95 -3.91
N ASN A 652 7.97 -28.79 -4.55
CA ASN A 652 7.60 -28.62 -5.95
C ASN A 652 8.46 -29.48 -6.88
N ARG A 653 9.75 -29.60 -6.59
CA ARG A 653 10.66 -30.48 -7.33
C ARG A 653 10.23 -31.95 -7.21
N ASP A 654 9.88 -32.39 -6.01
CA ASP A 654 9.47 -33.77 -5.74
C ASP A 654 8.10 -34.07 -6.37
N MET A 655 7.16 -33.13 -6.33
CA MET A 655 5.86 -33.23 -7.01
C MET A 655 6.02 -33.32 -8.54
N ARG A 656 6.88 -32.50 -9.15
CA ARG A 656 7.18 -32.58 -10.60
C ARG A 656 7.77 -33.94 -10.97
N LYS A 657 8.68 -34.49 -10.15
CA LYS A 657 9.21 -35.85 -10.35
C LYS A 657 8.11 -36.89 -10.26
N LYS A 658 7.23 -36.80 -9.26
CA LYS A 658 6.11 -37.74 -9.07
C LYS A 658 5.11 -37.67 -10.23
N MET A 659 4.78 -36.48 -10.72
CA MET A 659 3.93 -36.31 -11.91
C MET A 659 4.57 -36.87 -13.17
N LYS A 660 5.89 -36.66 -13.36
CA LYS A 660 6.62 -37.24 -14.50
C LYS A 660 6.61 -38.77 -14.43
N TYR A 661 6.80 -39.34 -13.24
CA TYR A 661 6.71 -40.78 -13.02
C TYR A 661 5.32 -41.33 -13.33
N MET A 662 4.26 -40.68 -12.82
CA MET A 662 2.87 -41.08 -13.07
C MET A 662 2.47 -41.02 -14.55
N ARG A 663 3.04 -40.09 -15.33
CA ARG A 663 2.84 -40.02 -16.80
C ARG A 663 3.60 -41.09 -17.58
N MET A 664 4.63 -41.70 -16.99
CA MET A 664 5.47 -42.72 -17.63
C MET A 664 5.06 -44.15 -17.29
N THR A 665 4.26 -44.35 -16.24
CA THR A 665 3.60 -45.63 -15.94
C THR A 665 2.34 -45.79 -16.80
N PRO A 666 2.25 -46.82 -17.67
CA PRO A 666 0.98 -47.21 -18.27
C PRO A 666 0.03 -47.65 -17.16
N PHE A 667 -1.20 -47.14 -17.16
CA PHE A 667 -2.28 -47.77 -16.40
C PHE A 667 -2.54 -49.14 -17.04
N TYR A 668 -2.12 -50.20 -16.35
CA TYR A 668 -2.49 -51.58 -16.67
C TYR A 668 -3.83 -51.92 -16.03
#